data_AF-A0A1M6YE21-F1
#
_entry.id   AF-A0A1M6YE21-F1
#
_cell.length_a   1.000
_cell.length_b   1.000
_cell.length_c   1.000
_cell.angle_alpha   90.00
_cell.angle_beta   90.00
_cell.angle_gamma   90.00
#
_symmetry.space_group_name_H-M   'P 1'
#
loop_
_entity.id
_entity.type
_entity.pdbx_description
1 polymer ?
#
loop_
_entity_poly.entity_id
_entity_poly.type
_entity_poly.pdbx_seq_one_letter_code
_entity_poly.pdbx_strand_id
1 'polypeptide(L)'
;MKRRSVIIPLALCALLTAIPVDSARKVKVKTPPDPYKTLKEKIDRYFVNFKSDEQKIRSTFHLKTLVVNDSLRIVNISANNYLGEQLFNDDLAETIYQEVGDLLPDTLQEYDLKITTNGWDLRQLVPNRLRDSKDKARTWGHIDYHGRPWVKNVSLPFEITDGLQNRHISLWASHGRYFNVKDSTWKFQRPPLFGTREDLFTPTIVTPYLIPMLQNAGAVVFTPRERDWQRNEFIVDNDRPESGYSETIGNHPWENSNECGFAIHPGPYTDCENPFNEGSTRIANTTSNVQRQSEIVWKPAITESGYYAVYVSYQTCDKSIDDAHYTVWHQGMPTEFRVNQQMGGKTWVYLGNFYFDEGQSIRNCVTLSNLSKHHHGVVTADAVRFGGGMGNIDRGCGTSGLPRCFEAARYYAQWAGMPYEIYSTKNGADDYGDDINVRSYMTNHLAGGSVYEPDTTGLNVPIELSLAIHSDAGYTKDGKSHTGTLAVCTTTMNDSILGTGMTRLASRDFADELLFSIPVDITKKYGSWPTRELYDRNYSETRCPMVPSAILETMSHQNFADMRMGQDPNFRFDLARSIYKAVLRYICDMHHKKYVVQPLAPCRVSAELTGKGEAKICWRPVYDEFEATAKPTGYVLYTATGRSGFDNGTYIKGGNETSITVPVEPDKVYSFKLTAVNDGGESFPTEVVSVYDVPEAQKTVLVVNGFQRLASPSVIDNQLSQGFDLEEDAGVTYGRTAGWLGYQTGFDKSKMGSERRDGLGFTNDSLMGQFIAGNDFDYIRTHTQAIATANKYRVVSCSSQALEFNDVHPQKYEMMDLILGLQRKDGYSLVPYQVMTPIMREHIRLFAKKGGALLVSGAYLGTDMQEPAERRYLEDILKIKFSGRDLDSLQRDSIRGLGTEFTFYRHLNERHYAAHYPEILEPVYPAFSAMKYADDYSACVAYSGTDYKAITMGFPLECIKDEPKRNNIMRGLLQFLLQSQ
;
A
#
# COMPACT_ATOMS: atom_id res chain seq x y z
N MET A 1 -61.66 33.71 45.72
CA MET A 1 -61.71 32.59 46.69
C MET A 1 -60.38 31.84 46.57
N LYS A 2 -59.32 31.96 47.38
CA LYS A 2 -59.09 32.03 48.85
C LYS A 2 -59.55 30.79 49.64
N ARG A 3 -58.58 29.90 49.93
CA ARG A 3 -58.19 29.20 51.20
C ARG A 3 -57.44 27.91 50.79
N ARG A 4 -56.14 27.65 50.99
CA ARG A 4 -55.11 27.80 52.07
C ARG A 4 -55.26 26.89 53.30
N SER A 5 -54.27 25.98 53.40
CA SER A 5 -53.52 25.47 54.59
C SER A 5 -54.23 24.40 55.46
N VAL A 6 -53.60 23.33 56.00
CA VAL A 6 -52.39 23.16 56.87
C VAL A 6 -52.03 21.64 56.92
N ILE A 7 -50.83 21.13 56.56
CA ILE A 7 -49.61 20.71 57.32
C ILE A 7 -49.79 19.89 58.62
N ILE A 8 -49.00 18.80 58.76
CA ILE A 8 -48.25 18.27 59.94
C ILE A 8 -48.40 16.73 60.15
N PRO A 9 -47.32 16.03 60.55
CA PRO A 9 -46.89 14.75 59.99
C PRO A 9 -46.82 13.59 61.00
N LEU A 10 -46.38 12.41 60.55
CA LEU A 10 -45.88 11.35 61.42
C LEU A 10 -44.42 11.03 61.09
N ALA A 11 -43.56 11.45 62.02
CA ALA A 11 -42.18 11.04 62.16
C ALA A 11 -42.10 9.69 62.88
N LEU A 12 -41.05 8.91 62.62
CA LEU A 12 -40.27 8.31 63.70
C LEU A 12 -38.85 8.02 63.22
N CYS A 13 -37.93 8.91 63.61
CA CYS A 13 -36.50 8.65 63.63
C CYS A 13 -36.15 7.81 64.86
N ALA A 14 -35.11 6.99 64.67
CA ALA A 14 -34.37 6.26 65.67
C ALA A 14 -33.73 7.16 66.75
N LEU A 15 -33.56 6.63 67.96
CA LEU A 15 -32.39 6.85 68.82
C LEU A 15 -32.33 5.81 69.96
N LEU A 16 -31.21 5.08 69.96
CA LEU A 16 -30.42 4.55 71.10
C LEU A 16 -31.05 3.60 72.12
N THR A 17 -30.55 2.36 72.12
CA THR A 17 -29.74 1.86 73.25
C THR A 17 -28.57 1.03 72.72
N ALA A 18 -27.40 1.25 73.30
CA ALA A 18 -26.16 0.51 73.07
C ALA A 18 -25.92 -0.47 74.23
N ILE A 19 -24.95 -1.39 74.02
CA ILE A 19 -24.25 -2.33 74.93
C ILE A 19 -24.75 -3.80 74.84
N PRO A 20 -23.88 -4.84 74.79
CA PRO A 20 -22.70 -5.05 73.95
C PRO A 20 -22.68 -6.48 73.32
N VAL A 21 -21.72 -6.67 72.42
CA VAL A 21 -21.13 -7.93 71.90
C VAL A 21 -21.55 -9.23 72.57
N ASP A 22 -22.09 -10.16 71.78
CA ASP A 22 -21.79 -11.57 71.97
C ASP A 22 -21.27 -12.20 70.66
N SER A 23 -20.26 -13.04 70.85
CA SER A 23 -19.30 -13.48 69.85
C SER A 23 -19.86 -14.56 68.92
N ALA A 24 -20.33 -14.17 67.73
CA ALA A 24 -20.60 -15.13 66.67
C ALA A 24 -19.26 -15.64 66.09
N ARG A 25 -18.76 -16.76 66.63
CA ARG A 25 -17.69 -17.57 66.04
C ARG A 25 -18.01 -17.82 64.55
N LYS A 26 -17.21 -17.25 63.64
CA LYS A 26 -17.08 -17.74 62.27
C LYS A 26 -16.63 -19.20 62.33
N VAL A 27 -17.56 -20.13 62.14
CA VAL A 27 -17.21 -21.53 61.88
C VAL A 27 -16.44 -21.55 60.55
N LYS A 28 -15.13 -21.76 60.62
CA LYS A 28 -14.33 -22.12 59.44
C LYS A 28 -14.84 -23.47 58.95
N VAL A 29 -15.63 -23.47 57.89
CA VAL A 29 -15.90 -24.68 57.12
C VAL A 29 -14.55 -25.17 56.60
N LYS A 30 -14.07 -26.32 57.11
CA LYS A 30 -12.90 -27.01 56.55
C LYS A 30 -13.33 -27.59 55.22
N THR A 31 -12.95 -26.96 54.11
CA THR A 31 -13.05 -27.56 52.78
C THR A 31 -12.32 -28.91 52.82
N PRO A 32 -12.91 -30.02 52.33
CA PRO A 32 -12.20 -31.28 52.21
C PRO A 32 -10.92 -31.09 51.37
N PRO A 33 -9.83 -31.81 51.67
CA PRO A 33 -8.60 -31.73 50.89
C PRO A 33 -8.89 -32.13 49.45
N ASP A 34 -8.47 -31.30 48.50
CA ASP A 34 -8.56 -31.59 47.07
C ASP A 34 -7.73 -32.86 46.77
N PRO A 35 -8.37 -33.99 46.41
CA PRO A 35 -7.67 -35.26 46.22
C PRO A 35 -6.66 -35.20 45.07
N TYR A 36 -6.78 -34.22 44.17
CA TYR A 36 -5.90 -34.04 43.02
C TYR A 36 -4.90 -32.89 43.18
N LYS A 37 -4.75 -32.31 44.39
CA LYS A 37 -3.86 -31.16 44.62
C LYS A 37 -2.43 -31.39 44.10
N THR A 38 -1.82 -32.52 44.43
CA THR A 38 -0.45 -32.84 43.99
C THR A 38 -0.36 -33.03 42.47
N LEU A 39 -1.39 -33.60 41.85
CA LEU A 39 -1.46 -33.76 40.40
C LEU A 39 -1.58 -32.40 39.70
N LYS A 40 -2.44 -31.50 40.22
CA LYS A 40 -2.55 -30.11 39.75
C LYS A 40 -1.22 -29.36 39.82
N GLU A 41 -0.48 -29.49 40.92
CA GLU A 41 0.84 -28.87 41.08
C GLU A 41 1.88 -29.43 40.11
N LYS A 42 1.84 -30.73 39.79
CA LYS A 42 2.73 -31.34 38.78
C LYS A 42 2.44 -30.82 37.37
N ILE A 43 1.17 -30.81 36.98
CA ILE A 43 0.73 -30.36 35.64
C ILE A 43 0.96 -28.86 35.48
N ASP A 44 0.67 -28.04 36.49
CA ASP A 44 0.96 -26.61 36.44
C ASP A 44 2.46 -26.34 36.28
N ARG A 45 3.32 -27.09 37.00
CA ARG A 45 4.77 -26.99 36.85
C ARG A 45 5.23 -27.36 35.44
N TYR A 46 4.63 -28.39 34.84
CA TYR A 46 4.88 -28.74 33.46
C TYR A 46 4.58 -27.55 32.53
N PHE A 47 3.37 -26.98 32.61
CA PHE A 47 3.00 -25.82 31.78
C PHE A 47 3.90 -24.60 31.99
N VAL A 48 4.27 -24.28 33.24
CA VAL A 48 5.17 -23.15 33.54
C VAL A 48 6.55 -23.31 32.90
N ASN A 49 7.05 -24.54 32.88
CA ASN A 49 8.36 -24.89 32.34
C ASN A 49 8.35 -25.14 30.83
N PHE A 50 7.19 -25.37 30.23
CA PHE A 50 7.04 -25.52 28.79
C PHE A 50 7.41 -24.21 28.08
N LYS A 51 8.27 -24.31 27.06
CA LYS A 51 8.71 -23.19 26.22
C LYS A 51 8.62 -23.59 24.76
N SER A 52 8.18 -22.65 23.92
CA SER A 52 8.25 -22.81 22.47
C SER A 52 9.66 -22.50 22.00
N ASP A 53 10.24 -23.38 21.19
CA ASP A 53 11.55 -23.15 20.56
C ASP A 53 11.43 -22.26 19.29
N GLU A 54 10.24 -22.19 18.71
CA GLU A 54 9.99 -21.53 17.42
C GLU A 54 9.36 -20.12 17.56
N GLN A 55 8.82 -19.78 18.75
CA GLN A 55 8.14 -18.50 18.99
C GLN A 55 8.59 -17.79 20.27
N LYS A 56 8.68 -16.47 20.20
CA LYS A 56 8.88 -15.60 21.36
C LYS A 56 7.55 -15.31 22.05
N ILE A 57 7.19 -16.18 22.99
CA ILE A 57 5.98 -16.02 23.81
C ILE A 57 6.35 -15.45 25.16
N ARG A 58 5.83 -14.24 25.47
CA ARG A 58 6.16 -13.53 26.72
C ARG A 58 5.38 -14.03 27.92
N SER A 59 4.22 -14.63 27.68
CA SER A 59 3.29 -15.09 28.72
C SER A 59 3.68 -16.48 29.25
N THR A 60 3.43 -16.73 30.54
CA THR A 60 3.63 -18.04 31.15
C THR A 60 2.36 -18.88 31.08
N PHE A 61 2.50 -20.16 30.72
CA PHE A 61 1.39 -21.10 30.70
C PHE A 61 1.10 -21.63 32.10
N HIS A 62 -0.17 -21.76 32.42
CA HIS A 62 -0.63 -22.22 33.73
C HIS A 62 -1.80 -23.17 33.59
N LEU A 63 -1.92 -24.11 34.52
CA LEU A 63 -3.12 -24.89 34.71
C LEU A 63 -4.24 -23.98 35.22
N LYS A 64 -5.36 -23.96 34.49
CA LYS A 64 -6.58 -23.25 34.89
C LYS A 64 -7.52 -24.16 35.67
N THR A 65 -7.85 -25.34 35.13
CA THR A 65 -8.71 -26.33 35.80
C THR A 65 -8.26 -27.76 35.51
N LEU A 66 -8.53 -28.65 36.46
CA LEU A 66 -8.45 -30.10 36.29
C LEU A 66 -9.74 -30.70 36.86
N VAL A 67 -10.45 -31.46 36.04
CA VAL A 67 -11.72 -32.11 36.38
C VAL A 67 -11.62 -33.59 35.98
N VAL A 68 -11.69 -34.47 36.96
CA VAL A 68 -11.77 -35.93 36.74
C VAL A 68 -13.22 -36.36 36.85
N ASN A 69 -13.71 -37.07 35.84
CA ASN A 69 -15.04 -37.66 35.84
C ASN A 69 -14.91 -39.18 35.79
N ASP A 70 -15.03 -39.82 36.96
CA ASP A 70 -14.89 -41.27 37.11
C ASP A 70 -16.00 -42.04 36.40
N SER A 71 -17.22 -41.51 36.38
CA SER A 71 -18.37 -42.15 35.72
C SER A 71 -18.21 -42.23 34.21
N LEU A 72 -17.60 -41.22 33.60
CA LEU A 72 -17.31 -41.18 32.16
C LEU A 72 -15.90 -41.67 31.83
N ARG A 73 -15.04 -41.91 32.82
CA ARG A 73 -13.61 -42.20 32.67
C ARG A 73 -12.88 -41.13 31.84
N ILE A 74 -13.11 -39.84 32.14
CA ILE A 74 -12.49 -38.71 31.43
C ILE A 74 -11.70 -37.82 32.38
N VAL A 75 -10.51 -37.40 31.97
CA VAL A 75 -9.72 -36.35 32.62
C VAL A 75 -9.72 -35.11 31.72
N ASN A 76 -10.37 -34.03 32.19
CA ASN A 76 -10.36 -32.74 31.51
C ASN A 76 -9.36 -31.79 32.17
N ILE A 77 -8.35 -31.38 31.41
CA ILE A 77 -7.38 -30.36 31.80
C ILE A 77 -7.64 -29.12 30.95
N SER A 78 -7.69 -27.96 31.60
CA SER A 78 -7.73 -26.67 30.91
C SER A 78 -6.53 -25.84 31.32
N ALA A 79 -5.75 -25.38 30.34
CA ALA A 79 -4.70 -24.39 30.53
C ALA A 79 -5.27 -22.96 30.37
N ASN A 80 -4.51 -21.97 30.83
CA ASN A 80 -4.81 -20.58 30.51
C ASN A 80 -4.66 -20.31 28.99
N ASN A 81 -5.28 -19.23 28.52
CA ASN A 81 -5.38 -18.92 27.09
C ASN A 81 -4.01 -18.74 26.42
N TYR A 82 -2.97 -18.39 27.17
CA TYR A 82 -1.61 -18.22 26.67
C TYR A 82 -1.04 -19.49 26.03
N LEU A 83 -1.42 -20.68 26.50
CA LEU A 83 -1.00 -21.92 25.83
C LEU A 83 -1.53 -22.01 24.39
N GLY A 84 -2.69 -21.41 24.11
CA GLY A 84 -3.28 -21.37 22.77
C GLY A 84 -2.64 -20.35 21.83
N GLU A 85 -1.79 -19.46 22.37
CA GLU A 85 -1.13 -18.39 21.61
C GLU A 85 0.12 -18.86 20.84
N GLN A 86 0.42 -20.16 20.86
CA GLN A 86 1.46 -20.77 20.02
C GLN A 86 0.88 -21.29 18.69
N LEU A 87 1.75 -21.44 17.69
CA LEU A 87 1.49 -22.20 16.48
C LEU A 87 1.51 -23.69 16.83
N PHE A 88 0.47 -24.42 16.43
CA PHE A 88 0.36 -25.85 16.69
C PHE A 88 0.57 -26.64 15.41
N ASN A 89 1.34 -27.72 15.51
CA ASN A 89 1.35 -28.82 14.57
C ASN A 89 0.94 -30.11 15.31
N ASP A 90 0.71 -31.21 14.58
CA ASP A 90 0.27 -32.47 15.17
C ASP A 90 1.29 -33.01 16.20
N ASP A 91 2.59 -32.93 15.88
CA ASP A 91 3.67 -33.39 16.77
C ASP A 91 3.69 -32.65 18.11
N LEU A 92 3.56 -31.33 18.10
CA LEU A 92 3.54 -30.49 19.29
C LEU A 92 2.32 -30.79 20.16
N ALA A 93 1.15 -30.91 19.53
CA ALA A 93 -0.08 -31.23 20.24
C ALA A 93 0.02 -32.60 20.92
N GLU A 94 0.44 -33.63 20.18
CA GLU A 94 0.58 -34.99 20.75
C GLU A 94 1.68 -35.09 21.79
N THR A 95 2.79 -34.36 21.64
CA THR A 95 3.85 -34.30 22.67
C THR A 95 3.28 -33.79 23.99
N ILE A 96 2.51 -32.69 23.96
CA ILE A 96 1.87 -32.17 25.18
C ILE A 96 0.88 -33.19 25.77
N TYR A 97 0.12 -33.89 24.93
CA TYR A 97 -0.78 -34.95 25.38
C TYR A 97 -0.05 -36.10 26.07
N GLN A 98 1.06 -36.57 25.49
CA GLN A 98 1.88 -37.65 26.03
C GLN A 98 2.55 -37.22 27.35
N GLU A 99 3.24 -36.08 27.36
CA GLU A 99 3.97 -35.60 28.53
C GLU A 99 3.03 -35.30 29.72
N VAL A 100 1.83 -34.78 29.47
CA VAL A 100 0.82 -34.58 30.52
C VAL A 100 0.18 -35.92 30.93
N GLY A 101 -0.03 -36.84 29.98
CA GLY A 101 -0.51 -38.20 30.25
C GLY A 101 0.43 -38.98 31.19
N ASP A 102 1.74 -38.87 30.98
CA ASP A 102 2.78 -39.49 31.82
C ASP A 102 2.78 -38.95 33.26
N LEU A 103 2.22 -37.77 33.51
CA LEU A 103 2.07 -37.22 34.86
C LEU A 103 0.86 -37.78 35.61
N LEU A 104 -0.10 -38.43 34.92
CA LEU A 104 -1.30 -39.00 35.52
C LEU A 104 -0.94 -40.24 36.38
N PRO A 105 -1.58 -40.43 37.55
CA PRO A 105 -1.39 -41.64 38.34
C PRO A 105 -1.96 -42.87 37.61
N ASP A 106 -1.43 -44.06 37.89
CA ASP A 106 -1.85 -45.34 37.27
C ASP A 106 -3.37 -45.54 37.25
N THR A 107 -4.07 -45.07 38.28
CA THR A 107 -5.54 -45.16 38.39
C THR A 107 -6.30 -44.37 37.32
N LEU A 108 -5.65 -43.39 36.69
CA LEU A 108 -6.22 -42.52 35.65
C LEU A 108 -5.58 -42.75 34.27
N GLN A 109 -4.60 -43.65 34.14
CA GLN A 109 -3.89 -43.90 32.87
C GLN A 109 -4.81 -44.45 31.77
N GLU A 110 -5.86 -45.18 32.14
CA GLU A 110 -6.87 -45.68 31.19
C GLU A 110 -8.09 -44.73 31.03
N TYR A 111 -7.99 -43.47 31.46
CA TYR A 111 -9.05 -42.48 31.25
C TYR A 111 -8.76 -41.69 29.97
N ASP A 112 -9.81 -41.28 29.27
CA ASP A 112 -9.67 -40.39 28.11
C ASP A 112 -9.19 -39.02 28.58
N LEU A 113 -7.98 -38.65 28.15
CA LEU A 113 -7.39 -37.35 28.46
C LEU A 113 -7.82 -36.32 27.42
N LYS A 114 -8.34 -35.18 27.89
CA LYS A 114 -8.62 -34.00 27.07
C LYS A 114 -7.89 -32.78 27.63
N ILE A 115 -7.04 -32.17 26.82
CA ILE A 115 -6.31 -30.95 27.17
C ILE A 115 -6.86 -29.81 26.32
N THR A 116 -7.31 -28.76 27.00
CA THR A 116 -7.97 -27.62 26.36
C THR A 116 -7.32 -26.30 26.70
N THR A 117 -7.40 -25.34 25.79
CA THR A 117 -7.11 -23.93 26.06
C THR A 117 -8.11 -23.06 25.31
N ASN A 118 -8.56 -21.99 25.95
CA ASN A 118 -9.64 -21.13 25.46
C ASN A 118 -10.88 -21.90 24.95
N GLY A 119 -11.23 -23.03 25.58
CA GLY A 119 -12.38 -23.86 25.19
C GLY A 119 -12.13 -24.86 24.06
N TRP A 120 -10.98 -24.79 23.38
CA TRP A 120 -10.61 -25.69 22.30
C TRP A 120 -9.68 -26.80 22.78
N ASP A 121 -9.84 -28.00 22.22
CA ASP A 121 -8.85 -29.06 22.33
C ASP A 121 -7.54 -28.65 21.65
N LEU A 122 -6.37 -28.97 22.22
CA LEU A 122 -5.09 -28.63 21.58
C LEU A 122 -4.97 -29.21 20.17
N ARG A 123 -5.50 -30.41 19.92
CA ARG A 123 -5.54 -31.02 18.59
C ARG A 123 -6.40 -30.25 17.62
N GLN A 124 -7.40 -29.48 18.10
CA GLN A 124 -8.22 -28.60 17.25
C GLN A 124 -7.46 -27.33 16.81
N LEU A 125 -6.44 -26.92 17.57
CA LEU A 125 -5.65 -25.73 17.25
C LEU A 125 -4.62 -25.96 16.14
N VAL A 126 -4.36 -27.21 15.74
CA VAL A 126 -3.57 -27.50 14.53
C VAL A 126 -4.33 -26.97 13.31
N PRO A 127 -3.76 -26.05 12.51
CA PRO A 127 -4.44 -25.43 11.39
C PRO A 127 -4.65 -26.42 10.25
N ASN A 128 -5.70 -26.23 9.44
CA ASN A 128 -6.01 -27.15 8.36
C ASN A 128 -4.84 -27.35 7.40
N ARG A 129 -4.04 -26.32 7.10
CA ARG A 129 -2.87 -26.42 6.22
C ARG A 129 -1.90 -27.54 6.62
N LEU A 130 -1.78 -27.85 7.92
CA LEU A 130 -0.86 -28.85 8.47
C LEU A 130 -1.51 -30.23 8.69
N ARG A 131 -2.82 -30.37 8.55
CA ARG A 131 -3.52 -31.64 8.80
C ARG A 131 -3.55 -32.55 7.58
N ASP A 132 -3.36 -33.83 7.85
CA ASP A 132 -3.62 -34.92 6.90
C ASP A 132 -5.10 -34.99 6.51
N SER A 133 -6.00 -35.03 7.50
CA SER A 133 -7.44 -34.96 7.30
C SER A 133 -7.96 -33.57 7.65
N LYS A 134 -8.31 -32.78 6.61
CA LYS A 134 -8.84 -31.43 6.77
C LYS A 134 -10.15 -31.43 7.56
N ASP A 135 -10.28 -30.53 8.52
CA ASP A 135 -11.54 -30.25 9.20
C ASP A 135 -12.44 -29.43 8.29
N LYS A 136 -13.51 -30.06 7.80
CA LYS A 136 -14.46 -29.45 6.86
C LYS A 136 -15.27 -28.31 7.48
N ALA A 137 -15.39 -28.25 8.81
CA ALA A 137 -16.17 -27.23 9.50
C ALA A 137 -15.53 -25.82 9.45
N ARG A 138 -14.27 -25.73 9.02
CA ARG A 138 -13.50 -24.48 8.81
C ARG A 138 -12.98 -24.33 7.37
N THR A 139 -13.77 -24.80 6.40
CA THR A 139 -13.55 -24.61 4.96
C THR A 139 -14.85 -24.15 4.32
N TRP A 140 -14.80 -23.53 3.14
CA TRP A 140 -16.03 -23.13 2.45
C TRP A 140 -16.87 -24.31 1.95
N GLY A 141 -16.25 -25.48 1.74
CA GLY A 141 -16.94 -26.67 1.28
C GLY A 141 -17.56 -26.45 -0.11
N HIS A 142 -18.89 -26.34 -0.16
CA HIS A 142 -19.63 -26.09 -1.40
C HIS A 142 -20.00 -24.61 -1.62
N ILE A 143 -19.69 -23.73 -0.66
CA ILE A 143 -19.96 -22.30 -0.77
C ILE A 143 -18.90 -21.68 -1.69
N ASP A 144 -19.28 -21.27 -2.89
CA ASP A 144 -18.43 -20.50 -3.79
C ASP A 144 -19.30 -19.49 -4.56
N TYR A 145 -18.79 -18.29 -4.77
CA TYR A 145 -19.50 -17.28 -5.56
C TYR A 145 -19.29 -17.55 -7.06
N HIS A 146 -20.38 -17.65 -7.81
CA HIS A 146 -20.35 -18.00 -9.24
C HIS A 146 -20.83 -16.88 -10.19
N GLY A 147 -21.23 -15.73 -9.66
CA GLY A 147 -21.66 -14.58 -10.46
C GLY A 147 -20.50 -13.73 -10.98
N ARG A 148 -20.81 -12.61 -11.64
CA ARG A 148 -19.79 -11.64 -12.07
C ARG A 148 -19.28 -10.82 -10.87
N PRO A 149 -17.96 -10.53 -10.80
CA PRO A 149 -17.43 -9.74 -9.69
C PRO A 149 -18.02 -8.33 -9.68
N TRP A 150 -17.89 -7.65 -8.53
CA TRP A 150 -18.47 -6.32 -8.35
C TRP A 150 -17.94 -5.33 -9.38
N VAL A 151 -16.64 -5.39 -9.65
CA VAL A 151 -15.96 -4.65 -10.72
C VAL A 151 -15.00 -5.60 -11.45
N LYS A 152 -14.98 -5.54 -12.78
CA LYS A 152 -14.00 -6.22 -13.63
C LYS A 152 -13.42 -5.25 -14.64
N ASN A 153 -12.10 -5.09 -14.65
CA ASN A 153 -11.39 -4.50 -15.78
C ASN A 153 -11.41 -5.50 -16.95
N VAL A 154 -12.07 -5.14 -18.05
CA VAL A 154 -12.19 -6.00 -19.24
C VAL A 154 -11.23 -5.62 -20.36
N SER A 155 -10.36 -4.63 -20.12
CA SER A 155 -9.30 -4.25 -21.04
C SER A 155 -7.99 -5.00 -20.81
N LEU A 156 -7.89 -5.85 -19.78
CA LEU A 156 -6.71 -6.68 -19.57
C LEU A 156 -6.51 -7.65 -20.76
N PRO A 157 -5.29 -7.76 -21.33
CA PRO A 157 -5.03 -8.59 -22.52
C PRO A 157 -4.74 -10.07 -22.17
N PHE A 158 -4.95 -10.47 -20.91
CA PHE A 158 -4.72 -11.82 -20.39
C PHE A 158 -5.81 -12.19 -19.36
N GLU A 159 -5.88 -13.47 -19.00
CA GLU A 159 -6.78 -13.99 -17.97
C GLU A 159 -5.99 -14.56 -16.80
N ILE A 160 -6.53 -14.39 -15.59
CA ILE A 160 -6.00 -14.95 -14.35
C ILE A 160 -6.83 -16.17 -13.98
N THR A 161 -6.19 -17.30 -13.72
CA THR A 161 -6.88 -18.60 -13.52
C THR A 161 -6.58 -19.26 -12.18
N ASP A 162 -5.33 -19.15 -11.69
CA ASP A 162 -4.85 -19.73 -10.43
C ASP A 162 -4.44 -18.65 -9.41
N GLY A 163 -4.91 -17.41 -9.61
CA GLY A 163 -4.78 -16.30 -8.67
C GLY A 163 -6.02 -16.14 -7.78
N LEU A 164 -6.38 -14.89 -7.54
CA LEU A 164 -7.55 -14.44 -6.76
C LEU A 164 -8.70 -13.93 -7.65
N GLN A 165 -8.75 -14.34 -8.92
CA GLN A 165 -9.79 -13.91 -9.86
C GLN A 165 -11.20 -14.13 -9.27
N ASN A 166 -12.00 -13.06 -9.25
CA ASN A 166 -13.37 -13.01 -8.72
C ASN A 166 -13.51 -13.17 -7.20
N ARG A 167 -12.41 -13.10 -6.45
CA ARG A 167 -12.41 -13.10 -4.98
C ARG A 167 -12.56 -11.67 -4.45
N HIS A 168 -13.37 -11.47 -3.41
CA HIS A 168 -13.57 -10.15 -2.81
C HIS A 168 -13.02 -10.13 -1.39
N ILE A 169 -12.18 -9.14 -1.11
CA ILE A 169 -11.42 -9.04 0.14
C ILE A 169 -11.65 -7.65 0.73
N SER A 170 -11.98 -7.60 2.02
CA SER A 170 -11.94 -6.36 2.79
C SER A 170 -10.56 -6.22 3.43
N LEU A 171 -9.84 -5.16 3.08
CA LEU A 171 -8.47 -4.90 3.54
C LEU A 171 -8.33 -3.45 3.99
N TRP A 172 -7.67 -3.22 5.12
CA TRP A 172 -7.35 -1.87 5.56
C TRP A 172 -6.02 -1.79 6.31
N ALA A 173 -5.40 -0.62 6.22
CA ALA A 173 -4.37 -0.20 7.15
C ALA A 173 -4.99 0.20 8.49
N SER A 174 -4.18 0.35 9.53
CA SER A 174 -4.57 0.74 10.89
C SER A 174 -5.39 2.06 10.97
N HIS A 175 -5.50 2.57 12.20
CA HIS A 175 -6.27 3.74 12.58
C HIS A 175 -5.98 5.01 11.76
N GLY A 176 -6.87 5.98 11.92
CA GLY A 176 -6.71 7.31 11.35
C GLY A 176 -7.03 8.40 12.38
N ARG A 177 -6.87 9.65 11.96
CA ARG A 177 -7.18 10.80 12.80
C ARG A 177 -8.67 10.81 13.14
N TYR A 178 -8.99 10.88 14.43
CA TYR A 178 -10.35 10.87 14.96
C TYR A 178 -10.61 12.07 15.87
N PHE A 179 -11.87 12.42 16.02
CA PHE A 179 -12.31 13.47 16.92
C PHE A 179 -12.53 12.92 18.33
N ASN A 180 -11.74 13.39 19.29
CA ASN A 180 -11.97 13.08 20.68
C ASN A 180 -13.06 13.99 21.23
N VAL A 181 -14.26 13.43 21.42
CA VAL A 181 -15.45 14.15 21.89
C VAL A 181 -15.25 14.77 23.27
N LYS A 182 -14.56 14.08 24.19
CA LYS A 182 -14.36 14.57 25.57
C LYS A 182 -13.46 15.80 25.63
N ASP A 183 -12.43 15.81 24.80
CA ASP A 183 -11.42 16.87 24.74
C ASP A 183 -11.72 17.91 23.65
N SER A 184 -12.82 17.73 22.89
CA SER A 184 -13.21 18.53 21.73
C SER A 184 -12.07 18.80 20.74
N THR A 185 -11.27 17.78 20.44
CA THR A 185 -10.06 17.92 19.61
C THR A 185 -9.81 16.72 18.69
N TRP A 186 -9.28 17.00 17.50
CA TRP A 186 -8.81 15.97 16.57
C TRP A 186 -7.47 15.38 17.00
N LYS A 187 -7.40 14.06 17.17
CA LYS A 187 -6.24 13.30 17.66
C LYS A 187 -5.95 12.09 16.76
N PHE A 188 -4.74 11.57 16.87
CA PHE A 188 -4.40 10.23 16.39
C PHE A 188 -4.25 9.31 17.59
N GLN A 189 -4.25 7.99 17.34
CA GLN A 189 -4.16 7.00 18.39
C GLN A 189 -2.73 6.90 18.97
N ARG A 190 -1.70 6.87 18.11
CA ARG A 190 -0.32 6.54 18.52
C ARG A 190 0.61 7.76 18.63
N PRO A 191 1.65 7.67 19.48
CA PRO A 191 2.63 8.74 19.62
C PRO A 191 3.44 8.97 18.33
N PRO A 192 3.93 10.21 18.08
CA PRO A 192 4.81 10.53 16.97
C PRO A 192 6.23 10.00 17.19
N LEU A 193 6.61 8.94 16.50
CA LEU A 193 7.93 8.31 16.63
C LEU A 193 8.58 8.05 15.27
N PHE A 194 9.90 8.20 15.19
CA PHE A 194 10.74 7.81 14.06
C PHE A 194 10.29 8.37 12.70
N GLY A 195 9.90 9.65 12.65
CA GLY A 195 9.44 10.33 11.44
C GLY A 195 7.95 10.14 11.12
N THR A 196 7.24 9.28 11.85
CA THR A 196 5.87 8.86 11.53
C THR A 196 5.04 8.52 12.78
N ARG A 197 3.94 7.79 12.59
CA ARG A 197 3.15 7.06 13.59
C ARG A 197 2.40 5.94 12.88
N GLU A 198 1.95 4.94 13.62
CA GLU A 198 1.18 3.80 13.09
C GLU A 198 0.12 4.22 12.05
N ASP A 199 -0.70 5.21 12.41
CA ASP A 199 -1.85 5.69 11.62
C ASP A 199 -1.48 6.17 10.19
N LEU A 200 -0.22 6.56 9.99
CA LEU A 200 0.36 7.03 8.72
C LEU A 200 1.34 6.02 8.11
N PHE A 201 1.99 5.21 8.96
CA PHE A 201 2.98 4.23 8.58
C PHE A 201 2.37 3.03 7.85
N THR A 202 1.35 2.39 8.44
CA THR A 202 0.79 1.16 7.86
C THR A 202 0.16 1.37 6.47
N PRO A 203 -0.50 2.52 6.15
CA PRO A 203 -0.89 2.83 4.78
C PRO A 203 0.25 2.75 3.75
N THR A 204 1.50 3.01 4.15
CA THR A 204 2.67 2.92 3.23
C THR A 204 3.08 1.50 2.86
N ILE A 205 2.52 0.49 3.55
CA ILE A 205 2.65 -0.93 3.19
C ILE A 205 1.43 -1.35 2.37
N VAL A 206 0.24 -0.90 2.78
CA VAL A 206 -1.04 -1.35 2.23
C VAL A 206 -1.33 -0.73 0.86
N THR A 207 -1.31 0.60 0.75
CA THR A 207 -1.77 1.33 -0.44
C THR A 207 -0.84 1.14 -1.66
N PRO A 208 0.50 1.34 -1.55
CA PRO A 208 1.37 1.25 -2.72
C PRO A 208 1.78 -0.17 -3.09
N TYR A 209 1.64 -1.16 -2.19
CA TYR A 209 2.13 -2.52 -2.42
C TYR A 209 1.06 -3.60 -2.28
N LEU A 210 0.49 -3.80 -1.08
CA LEU A 210 -0.37 -4.96 -0.82
C LEU A 210 -1.67 -4.93 -1.63
N ILE A 211 -2.35 -3.77 -1.70
CA ILE A 211 -3.57 -3.64 -2.50
C ILE A 211 -3.28 -3.93 -3.99
N PRO A 212 -2.28 -3.29 -4.64
CA PRO A 212 -1.89 -3.64 -6.00
C PRO A 212 -1.57 -5.11 -6.22
N MET A 213 -0.87 -5.78 -5.30
CA MET A 213 -0.57 -7.22 -5.43
C MET A 213 -1.83 -8.08 -5.42
N LEU A 214 -2.80 -7.79 -4.54
CA LEU A 214 -4.07 -8.52 -4.52
C LEU A 214 -4.91 -8.25 -5.77
N GLN A 215 -4.97 -7.00 -6.23
CA GLN A 215 -5.71 -6.63 -7.43
C GLN A 215 -5.08 -7.20 -8.71
N ASN A 216 -3.75 -7.22 -8.82
CA ASN A 216 -3.02 -7.82 -9.93
C ASN A 216 -3.13 -9.36 -9.94
N ALA A 217 -3.45 -9.98 -8.80
CA ALA A 217 -3.85 -11.37 -8.72
C ALA A 217 -5.34 -11.58 -9.03
N GLY A 218 -6.11 -10.53 -9.36
CA GLY A 218 -7.50 -10.63 -9.80
C GLY A 218 -8.56 -10.41 -8.70
N ALA A 219 -8.15 -10.03 -7.49
CA ALA A 219 -9.08 -9.76 -6.39
C ALA A 219 -9.79 -8.40 -6.55
N VAL A 220 -11.05 -8.34 -6.10
CA VAL A 220 -11.74 -7.08 -5.82
C VAL A 220 -11.44 -6.70 -4.37
N VAL A 221 -10.70 -5.62 -4.17
CA VAL A 221 -10.30 -5.16 -2.82
C VAL A 221 -11.15 -3.98 -2.39
N PHE A 222 -11.93 -4.16 -1.33
CA PHE A 222 -12.68 -3.11 -0.64
C PHE A 222 -11.87 -2.57 0.55
N THR A 223 -11.87 -1.26 0.74
CA THR A 223 -11.19 -0.59 1.85
C THR A 223 -12.20 0.27 2.64
N PRO A 224 -12.48 -0.04 3.92
CA PRO A 224 -13.37 0.77 4.77
C PRO A 224 -12.86 2.19 5.11
N ARG A 225 -11.69 2.57 4.60
CA ARG A 225 -11.07 3.89 4.74
C ARG A 225 -10.65 4.37 3.35
N GLU A 226 -10.69 5.68 3.11
CA GLU A 226 -10.26 6.27 1.84
C GLU A 226 -8.81 5.86 1.52
N ARG A 227 -8.60 5.32 0.31
CA ARG A 227 -7.32 4.75 -0.14
C ARG A 227 -6.51 5.71 -1.02
N ASP A 228 -7.12 6.75 -1.57
CA ASP A 228 -6.48 7.64 -2.55
C ASP A 228 -5.67 8.77 -1.90
N TRP A 229 -4.41 8.92 -2.31
CA TRP A 229 -3.47 9.94 -1.83
C TRP A 229 -3.48 11.17 -2.73
N GLN A 230 -4.68 11.74 -2.89
CA GLN A 230 -4.97 12.88 -3.73
C GLN A 230 -5.87 13.84 -2.96
N ARG A 231 -5.41 15.08 -2.76
CA ARG A 231 -6.14 16.09 -1.97
C ARG A 231 -7.31 16.69 -2.71
N ASN A 232 -7.19 16.76 -4.04
CA ASN A 232 -8.22 17.31 -4.90
C ASN A 232 -9.33 16.28 -5.10
N GLU A 233 -10.57 16.71 -5.05
CA GLU A 233 -11.74 15.88 -5.33
C GLU A 233 -12.65 16.62 -6.30
N PHE A 234 -13.04 15.94 -7.36
CA PHE A 234 -13.99 16.44 -8.35
C PHE A 234 -15.14 15.46 -8.45
N ILE A 235 -16.36 15.94 -8.23
CA ILE A 235 -17.57 15.13 -8.36
C ILE A 235 -18.37 15.70 -9.52
N VAL A 236 -18.70 14.83 -10.46
CA VAL A 236 -19.59 15.14 -11.58
C VAL A 236 -20.88 14.36 -11.34
N ASP A 237 -22.00 15.07 -11.40
CA ASP A 237 -23.28 14.62 -10.83
C ASP A 237 -24.44 15.04 -11.76
N ASN A 238 -25.44 14.18 -11.93
CA ASN A 238 -26.63 14.48 -12.72
C ASN A 238 -27.51 15.57 -12.10
N ASP A 239 -27.50 15.73 -10.78
CA ASP A 239 -28.24 16.79 -10.10
C ASP A 239 -27.56 18.16 -10.22
N ARG A 240 -26.32 18.18 -10.71
CA ARG A 240 -25.55 19.40 -11.04
C ARG A 240 -24.94 19.30 -12.43
N PRO A 241 -25.75 19.36 -13.52
CA PRO A 241 -25.25 19.13 -14.87
C PRO A 241 -24.07 20.02 -15.28
N GLU A 242 -24.01 21.25 -14.74
CA GLU A 242 -22.93 22.21 -14.94
C GLU A 242 -21.55 21.71 -14.45
N SER A 243 -21.50 20.68 -13.59
CA SER A 243 -20.27 20.02 -13.14
C SER A 243 -19.55 19.24 -14.26
N GLY A 244 -20.20 19.04 -15.42
CA GLY A 244 -19.65 18.33 -16.57
C GLY A 244 -20.39 17.05 -16.94
N TYR A 245 -21.64 16.91 -16.50
CA TYR A 245 -22.52 15.79 -16.82
C TYR A 245 -23.27 16.04 -18.13
N SER A 246 -23.43 15.02 -18.96
CA SER A 246 -24.25 15.09 -20.17
C SER A 246 -24.76 13.71 -20.61
N GLU A 247 -25.90 13.69 -21.29
CA GLU A 247 -26.54 12.47 -21.78
C GLU A 247 -26.71 12.52 -23.31
N THR A 248 -26.48 11.40 -23.97
CA THR A 248 -26.87 11.16 -25.36
C THR A 248 -27.98 10.12 -25.40
N ILE A 249 -29.05 10.41 -26.15
CA ILE A 249 -30.26 9.57 -26.20
C ILE A 249 -30.26 8.71 -27.47
N GLY A 250 -30.28 7.40 -27.27
CA GLY A 250 -30.54 6.39 -28.28
C GLY A 250 -32.00 5.94 -28.30
N ASN A 251 -32.25 4.63 -28.34
CA ASN A 251 -33.62 4.07 -28.38
C ASN A 251 -34.33 4.10 -27.02
N HIS A 252 -33.59 4.14 -25.91
CA HIS A 252 -34.14 4.14 -24.56
C HIS A 252 -33.58 5.34 -23.79
N PRO A 253 -34.38 6.39 -23.54
CA PRO A 253 -33.90 7.58 -22.85
C PRO A 253 -33.51 7.27 -21.40
N TRP A 254 -32.65 8.12 -20.84
CA TRP A 254 -32.40 8.16 -19.40
C TRP A 254 -33.53 8.94 -18.72
N GLU A 255 -34.07 8.38 -17.65
CA GLU A 255 -35.15 8.96 -16.86
C GLU A 255 -34.75 8.97 -15.38
N ASN A 256 -35.43 9.77 -14.56
CA ASN A 256 -35.25 9.69 -13.11
C ASN A 256 -35.90 8.39 -12.61
N SER A 257 -35.16 7.63 -11.82
CA SER A 257 -35.71 6.51 -11.06
C SER A 257 -36.46 7.03 -9.82
N ASN A 258 -37.19 6.13 -9.15
CA ASN A 258 -37.83 6.45 -7.86
C ASN A 258 -36.86 6.35 -6.66
N GLU A 259 -35.59 6.03 -6.92
CA GLU A 259 -34.58 5.81 -5.89
C GLU A 259 -33.72 7.06 -5.70
N CYS A 260 -33.39 7.36 -4.44
CA CYS A 260 -32.45 8.43 -4.10
C CYS A 260 -31.04 8.08 -4.56
N GLY A 261 -30.34 9.10 -5.08
CA GLY A 261 -28.92 9.07 -5.42
C GLY A 261 -28.09 9.97 -4.52
N PHE A 262 -26.82 10.12 -4.87
CA PHE A 262 -25.90 11.06 -4.27
C PHE A 262 -26.25 12.49 -4.68
N ALA A 263 -26.22 13.42 -3.74
CA ALA A 263 -26.09 14.84 -4.06
C ALA A 263 -25.11 15.52 -3.11
N ILE A 264 -24.19 16.29 -3.69
CA ILE A 264 -23.31 17.16 -2.91
C ILE A 264 -24.04 18.47 -2.53
N HIS A 265 -23.81 18.98 -1.31
CA HIS A 265 -24.14 20.35 -0.94
C HIS A 265 -22.88 21.16 -0.55
N PRO A 266 -22.95 22.50 -0.55
CA PRO A 266 -21.84 23.33 -0.09
C PRO A 266 -21.60 23.18 1.42
N GLY A 267 -20.35 23.32 1.85
CA GLY A 267 -19.97 23.27 3.27
C GLY A 267 -19.61 21.87 3.77
N PRO A 268 -19.20 21.75 5.04
CA PRO A 268 -18.97 20.47 5.67
C PRO A 268 -20.29 19.74 5.99
N TYR A 269 -20.19 18.44 6.20
CA TYR A 269 -21.29 17.59 6.62
C TYR A 269 -21.29 17.44 8.13
N THR A 270 -22.46 17.53 8.75
CA THR A 270 -22.59 17.22 10.18
C THR A 270 -22.80 15.72 10.39
N ASP A 271 -22.59 15.22 11.61
CA ASP A 271 -22.82 13.80 11.92
C ASP A 271 -24.27 13.38 11.61
N CYS A 272 -24.46 12.15 11.16
CA CYS A 272 -25.73 11.57 10.69
C CYS A 272 -26.23 12.07 9.33
N GLU A 273 -25.59 13.05 8.69
CA GLU A 273 -25.92 13.41 7.30
C GLU A 273 -25.43 12.34 6.32
N ASN A 274 -26.29 11.94 5.38
CA ASN A 274 -25.98 10.96 4.36
C ASN A 274 -26.25 11.54 2.96
N PRO A 275 -25.23 11.85 2.16
CA PRO A 275 -25.41 12.47 0.85
C PRO A 275 -26.10 11.57 -0.18
N PHE A 276 -26.15 10.25 0.03
CA PHE A 276 -26.81 9.28 -0.86
C PHE A 276 -28.34 9.21 -0.67
N ASN A 277 -28.91 10.07 0.17
CA ASN A 277 -30.35 10.24 0.33
C ASN A 277 -30.87 11.58 -0.22
N GLU A 278 -29.99 12.44 -0.72
CA GLU A 278 -30.32 13.82 -1.08
C GLU A 278 -30.48 14.04 -2.60
N GLY A 279 -29.95 13.14 -3.42
CA GLY A 279 -29.93 13.26 -4.88
C GLY A 279 -30.92 12.35 -5.61
N SER A 280 -30.83 12.36 -6.94
CA SER A 280 -31.63 11.55 -7.85
C SER A 280 -30.78 10.57 -8.64
N THR A 281 -31.29 9.35 -8.87
CA THR A 281 -30.63 8.36 -9.72
C THR A 281 -31.26 8.30 -11.10
N ARG A 282 -30.43 8.20 -12.15
CA ARG A 282 -30.83 8.02 -13.55
C ARG A 282 -30.97 6.53 -13.89
N ILE A 283 -31.95 6.17 -14.72
CA ILE A 283 -32.22 4.81 -15.15
C ILE A 283 -32.54 4.74 -16.66
N ALA A 284 -32.06 3.69 -17.33
CA ALA A 284 -32.42 3.39 -18.71
C ALA A 284 -32.58 1.88 -18.94
N ASN A 285 -33.53 1.51 -19.81
CA ASN A 285 -33.63 0.13 -20.30
C ASN A 285 -32.41 -0.23 -21.14
N THR A 286 -31.93 -1.46 -21.00
CA THR A 286 -30.81 -1.99 -21.78
C THR A 286 -31.14 -2.13 -23.26
N THR A 287 -30.14 -1.96 -24.12
CA THR A 287 -30.21 -2.29 -25.55
C THR A 287 -29.01 -3.14 -25.96
N SER A 288 -29.17 -3.96 -27.00
CA SER A 288 -28.07 -4.69 -27.64
C SER A 288 -27.57 -4.01 -28.92
N ASN A 289 -28.19 -2.90 -29.33
CA ASN A 289 -27.85 -2.18 -30.57
C ASN A 289 -26.90 -1.01 -30.29
N VAL A 290 -25.62 -1.19 -30.61
CA VAL A 290 -24.55 -0.19 -30.43
C VAL A 290 -24.86 1.14 -31.13
N GLN A 291 -25.50 1.13 -32.30
CA GLN A 291 -25.82 2.35 -33.06
C GLN A 291 -27.00 3.15 -32.48
N ARG A 292 -27.69 2.58 -31.47
CA ARG A 292 -28.87 3.15 -30.83
C ARG A 292 -28.73 3.14 -29.30
N GLN A 293 -27.49 3.07 -28.80
CA GLN A 293 -27.21 3.15 -27.36
C GLN A 293 -27.47 4.56 -26.84
N SER A 294 -27.90 4.63 -25.60
CA SER A 294 -27.86 5.85 -24.80
C SER A 294 -26.60 5.83 -23.95
N GLU A 295 -26.00 7.00 -23.76
CA GLU A 295 -24.73 7.15 -23.07
C GLU A 295 -24.77 8.34 -22.11
N ILE A 296 -24.08 8.21 -20.98
CA ILE A 296 -23.79 9.30 -20.05
C ILE A 296 -22.29 9.59 -20.10
N VAL A 297 -21.92 10.86 -20.02
CA VAL A 297 -20.54 11.33 -19.90
C VAL A 297 -20.38 12.20 -18.65
N TRP A 298 -19.44 11.83 -17.79
CA TRP A 298 -18.97 12.63 -16.64
C TRP A 298 -17.59 13.20 -16.92
N LYS A 299 -17.50 14.51 -17.12
CA LYS A 299 -16.28 15.21 -17.54
C LYS A 299 -15.79 16.18 -16.44
N PRO A 300 -14.88 15.77 -15.54
CA PRO A 300 -14.43 16.60 -14.43
C PRO A 300 -13.62 17.80 -14.90
N ALA A 301 -13.72 18.92 -14.17
CA ALA A 301 -12.88 20.10 -14.37
C ALA A 301 -11.62 20.02 -13.49
N ILE A 302 -10.67 19.17 -13.88
CA ILE A 302 -9.43 18.93 -13.14
C ILE A 302 -8.58 20.21 -13.10
N THR A 303 -8.16 20.64 -11.91
CA THR A 303 -7.34 21.86 -11.75
C THR A 303 -5.85 21.61 -11.67
N GLU A 304 -5.42 20.35 -11.52
CA GLU A 304 -4.00 19.98 -11.47
C GLU A 304 -3.82 18.59 -12.09
N SER A 305 -2.87 18.44 -13.01
CA SER A 305 -2.59 17.14 -13.62
C SER A 305 -2.04 16.17 -12.57
N GLY A 306 -2.47 14.91 -12.60
CA GLY A 306 -2.02 13.93 -11.63
C GLY A 306 -2.82 12.64 -11.65
N TYR A 307 -2.47 11.75 -10.72
CA TYR A 307 -3.23 10.53 -10.46
C TYR A 307 -4.47 10.83 -9.59
N TYR A 308 -5.62 10.31 -10.03
CA TYR A 308 -6.89 10.39 -9.33
C TYR A 308 -7.55 9.00 -9.32
N ALA A 309 -7.97 8.54 -8.14
CA ALA A 309 -8.87 7.41 -8.04
C ALA A 309 -10.23 7.77 -8.66
N VAL A 310 -10.81 6.85 -9.42
CA VAL A 310 -12.14 7.00 -10.02
C VAL A 310 -13.11 6.08 -9.29
N TYR A 311 -14.15 6.68 -8.72
CA TYR A 311 -15.26 6.00 -8.09
C TYR A 311 -16.56 6.31 -8.82
N VAL A 312 -17.42 5.32 -9.00
CA VAL A 312 -18.77 5.49 -9.56
C VAL A 312 -19.83 5.17 -8.52
N SER A 313 -20.98 5.83 -8.61
CA SER A 313 -22.18 5.51 -7.84
C SER A 313 -23.31 5.08 -8.78
N TYR A 314 -24.19 4.22 -8.26
CA TYR A 314 -25.39 3.75 -8.92
C TYR A 314 -26.36 3.16 -7.87
N GLN A 315 -27.55 2.77 -8.32
CA GLN A 315 -28.56 2.12 -7.50
C GLN A 315 -28.82 0.69 -7.94
N THR A 316 -28.88 -0.24 -6.98
CA THR A 316 -29.43 -1.57 -7.24
C THR A 316 -30.96 -1.50 -7.20
N CYS A 317 -31.60 -1.92 -8.28
CA CYS A 317 -33.06 -1.96 -8.42
C CYS A 317 -33.50 -3.28 -9.09
N ASP A 318 -34.81 -3.49 -9.17
CA ASP A 318 -35.37 -4.64 -9.87
C ASP A 318 -34.86 -4.68 -11.32
N LYS A 319 -34.32 -5.84 -11.72
CA LYS A 319 -33.73 -6.09 -13.06
C LYS A 319 -32.42 -5.34 -13.36
N SER A 320 -31.72 -4.82 -12.35
CA SER A 320 -30.34 -4.35 -12.52
C SER A 320 -29.48 -5.41 -13.23
N ILE A 321 -28.64 -4.96 -14.15
CA ILE A 321 -27.72 -5.83 -14.86
C ILE A 321 -26.43 -6.10 -14.07
N ASP A 322 -25.77 -7.20 -14.39
CA ASP A 322 -24.46 -7.56 -13.82
C ASP A 322 -23.26 -7.07 -14.66
N ASP A 323 -23.52 -6.32 -15.74
CA ASP A 323 -22.52 -6.00 -16.76
C ASP A 323 -22.55 -4.58 -17.31
N ALA A 324 -22.93 -3.62 -16.46
CA ALA A 324 -22.90 -2.20 -16.80
C ALA A 324 -21.53 -1.78 -17.31
N HIS A 325 -21.51 -1.11 -18.47
CA HIS A 325 -20.29 -0.84 -19.22
C HIS A 325 -19.80 0.59 -18.96
N TYR A 326 -18.79 0.72 -18.10
CA TYR A 326 -18.10 1.98 -17.88
C TYR A 326 -16.81 2.05 -18.70
N THR A 327 -16.48 3.23 -19.22
CA THR A 327 -15.17 3.50 -19.83
C THR A 327 -14.53 4.69 -19.13
N VAL A 328 -13.32 4.51 -18.59
CA VAL A 328 -12.49 5.61 -18.09
C VAL A 328 -11.55 6.05 -19.21
N TRP A 329 -11.72 7.27 -19.70
CA TRP A 329 -10.82 7.89 -20.67
C TRP A 329 -9.76 8.68 -19.92
N HIS A 330 -8.51 8.26 -20.00
CA HIS A 330 -7.36 8.91 -19.34
C HIS A 330 -6.31 9.31 -20.36
N GLN A 331 -6.03 10.61 -20.47
CA GLN A 331 -5.19 11.19 -21.52
C GLN A 331 -5.56 10.71 -22.94
N GLY A 332 -6.84 10.41 -23.19
CA GLY A 332 -7.38 9.92 -24.46
C GLY A 332 -7.32 8.39 -24.65
N MET A 333 -6.80 7.64 -23.66
CA MET A 333 -6.78 6.18 -23.67
C MET A 333 -8.03 5.62 -22.96
N PRO A 334 -8.81 4.73 -23.60
CA PRO A 334 -9.95 4.09 -22.95
C PRO A 334 -9.53 2.87 -22.12
N THR A 335 -9.98 2.78 -20.87
CA THR A 335 -9.95 1.55 -20.07
C THR A 335 -11.38 1.19 -19.69
N GLU A 336 -11.82 -0.01 -20.05
CA GLU A 336 -13.21 -0.45 -19.95
C GLU A 336 -13.45 -1.37 -18.75
N PHE A 337 -14.59 -1.18 -18.10
CA PHE A 337 -15.01 -1.90 -16.91
C PHE A 337 -16.42 -2.49 -17.09
N ARG A 338 -16.63 -3.65 -16.46
CA ARG A 338 -17.95 -4.21 -16.19
C ARG A 338 -18.22 -4.12 -14.70
N VAL A 339 -19.33 -3.46 -14.35
CA VAL A 339 -19.76 -3.27 -12.97
C VAL A 339 -21.06 -4.05 -12.75
N ASN A 340 -21.10 -4.86 -11.70
CA ASN A 340 -22.27 -5.62 -11.33
C ASN A 340 -23.24 -4.76 -10.50
N GLN A 341 -24.28 -4.21 -11.12
CA GLN A 341 -25.23 -3.32 -10.47
C GLN A 341 -26.29 -4.06 -9.62
N GLN A 342 -26.24 -5.39 -9.55
CA GLN A 342 -27.09 -6.20 -8.67
C GLN A 342 -26.63 -6.20 -7.20
N MET A 343 -25.51 -5.54 -6.91
CA MET A 343 -24.89 -5.44 -5.60
C MET A 343 -24.29 -4.04 -5.40
N GLY A 344 -24.00 -3.66 -4.17
CA GLY A 344 -23.16 -2.49 -3.86
C GLY A 344 -23.70 -1.14 -4.32
N GLY A 345 -25.03 -0.97 -4.44
CA GLY A 345 -25.64 0.33 -4.72
C GLY A 345 -25.56 1.32 -3.53
N LYS A 346 -25.79 2.62 -3.79
CA LYS A 346 -25.71 3.73 -2.81
C LYS A 346 -24.38 3.89 -2.10
N THR A 347 -23.27 3.65 -2.80
CA THR A 347 -21.94 3.90 -2.24
C THR A 347 -20.92 4.17 -3.36
N TRP A 348 -19.68 4.47 -2.98
CA TRP A 348 -18.58 4.69 -3.93
C TRP A 348 -17.93 3.38 -4.35
N VAL A 349 -18.04 3.06 -5.65
CA VAL A 349 -17.45 1.84 -6.24
C VAL A 349 -16.17 2.19 -7.00
N TYR A 350 -15.03 1.66 -6.55
CA TYR A 350 -13.71 1.95 -7.11
C TYR A 350 -13.47 1.25 -8.46
N LEU A 351 -13.09 2.01 -9.49
CA LEU A 351 -12.72 1.46 -10.81
C LEU A 351 -11.21 1.35 -11.00
N GLY A 352 -10.44 2.30 -10.47
CA GLY A 352 -8.99 2.36 -10.69
C GLY A 352 -8.39 3.71 -10.34
N ASN A 353 -7.09 3.85 -10.55
CA ASN A 353 -6.36 5.10 -10.37
C ASN A 353 -5.69 5.47 -11.70
N PHE A 354 -5.98 6.67 -12.21
CA PHE A 354 -5.61 7.07 -13.57
C PHE A 354 -4.98 8.45 -13.56
N TYR A 355 -4.07 8.69 -14.50
CA TYR A 355 -3.49 10.01 -14.70
C TYR A 355 -4.41 10.86 -15.58
N PHE A 356 -4.82 12.02 -15.09
CA PHE A 356 -5.63 12.99 -15.83
C PHE A 356 -4.85 14.27 -16.04
N ASP A 357 -4.97 14.87 -17.22
CA ASP A 357 -4.45 16.22 -17.47
C ASP A 357 -5.38 17.27 -16.86
N GLU A 358 -4.81 18.41 -16.49
CA GLU A 358 -5.54 19.62 -16.14
C GLU A 358 -6.52 20.03 -17.25
N GLY A 359 -7.68 20.53 -16.84
CA GLY A 359 -8.75 21.01 -17.68
C GLY A 359 -9.99 20.11 -17.64
N GLN A 360 -10.90 20.36 -18.57
CA GLN A 360 -12.17 19.65 -18.69
C GLN A 360 -12.32 19.12 -20.12
N SER A 361 -12.01 17.83 -20.33
CA SER A 361 -11.84 17.26 -21.68
C SER A 361 -12.45 15.87 -21.81
N ILE A 362 -12.95 15.52 -23.01
CA ILE A 362 -13.39 14.14 -23.32
C ILE A 362 -12.23 13.13 -23.30
N ARG A 363 -10.98 13.62 -23.33
CA ARG A 363 -9.80 12.77 -23.13
C ARG A 363 -9.64 12.31 -21.68
N ASN A 364 -10.33 12.97 -20.75
CA ASN A 364 -10.21 12.87 -19.30
C ASN A 364 -11.62 12.80 -18.69
N CYS A 365 -12.35 11.71 -18.93
CA CYS A 365 -13.75 11.56 -18.52
C CYS A 365 -14.12 10.10 -18.22
N VAL A 366 -15.33 9.90 -17.70
CA VAL A 366 -15.95 8.57 -17.58
C VAL A 366 -17.20 8.54 -18.44
N THR A 367 -17.44 7.43 -19.15
CA THR A 367 -18.70 7.19 -19.86
C THR A 367 -19.39 5.92 -19.39
N LEU A 368 -20.71 5.89 -19.48
CA LEU A 368 -21.55 4.71 -19.22
C LEU A 368 -22.56 4.55 -20.35
N SER A 369 -22.63 3.36 -20.93
CA SER A 369 -23.67 3.03 -21.91
C SER A 369 -24.75 2.13 -21.32
N ASN A 370 -25.95 2.19 -21.89
CA ASN A 370 -27.01 1.21 -21.61
C ASN A 370 -26.86 -0.09 -22.46
N LEU A 371 -25.67 -0.36 -23.00
CA LEU A 371 -25.40 -1.60 -23.73
C LEU A 371 -25.23 -2.77 -22.77
N SER A 372 -26.00 -3.83 -22.99
CA SER A 372 -25.92 -5.04 -22.19
C SER A 372 -26.32 -6.27 -22.99
N LYS A 373 -25.85 -7.43 -22.52
CA LYS A 373 -26.30 -8.75 -23.02
C LYS A 373 -27.64 -9.18 -22.40
N HIS A 374 -28.08 -8.53 -21.32
CA HIS A 374 -29.36 -8.81 -20.67
C HIS A 374 -30.51 -8.18 -21.47
N HIS A 375 -31.38 -9.02 -22.02
CA HIS A 375 -32.63 -8.52 -22.62
C HIS A 375 -33.61 -8.13 -21.50
N HIS A 376 -34.17 -6.91 -21.57
CA HIS A 376 -35.11 -6.35 -20.58
C HIS A 376 -34.50 -6.05 -19.20
N GLY A 377 -33.18 -5.86 -19.11
CA GLY A 377 -32.53 -5.34 -17.91
C GLY A 377 -32.59 -3.82 -17.84
N VAL A 378 -32.10 -3.26 -16.74
CA VAL A 378 -31.92 -1.82 -16.55
C VAL A 378 -30.50 -1.48 -16.12
N VAL A 379 -30.03 -0.32 -16.58
CA VAL A 379 -28.78 0.30 -16.16
C VAL A 379 -29.12 1.54 -15.36
N THR A 380 -28.45 1.73 -14.22
CA THR A 380 -28.60 2.92 -13.38
C THR A 380 -27.31 3.72 -13.30
N ALA A 381 -27.43 5.01 -13.01
CA ALA A 381 -26.32 5.93 -12.94
C ALA A 381 -26.62 7.09 -11.98
N ASP A 382 -25.59 7.60 -11.32
CA ASP A 382 -25.70 8.66 -10.33
C ASP A 382 -24.50 9.62 -10.52
N ALA A 383 -23.55 9.64 -9.59
CA ALA A 383 -22.36 10.49 -9.65
C ALA A 383 -21.05 9.72 -9.94
N VAL A 384 -20.04 10.45 -10.41
CA VAL A 384 -18.65 9.98 -10.52
C VAL A 384 -17.73 10.90 -9.73
N ARG A 385 -16.87 10.31 -8.90
CA ARG A 385 -15.92 10.99 -8.03
C ARG A 385 -14.48 10.69 -8.47
N PHE A 386 -13.71 11.75 -8.68
CA PHE A 386 -12.30 11.72 -9.07
C PHE A 386 -11.46 12.28 -7.92
N GLY A 387 -10.62 11.44 -7.33
CA GLY A 387 -9.74 11.82 -6.22
C GLY A 387 -10.26 11.46 -4.83
N GLY A 388 -9.34 11.43 -3.86
CA GLY A 388 -9.61 11.10 -2.45
C GLY A 388 -10.14 12.25 -1.60
N GLY A 389 -9.82 13.50 -1.96
CA GLY A 389 -10.36 14.70 -1.32
C GLY A 389 -9.86 15.01 0.09
N MET A 390 -10.38 16.11 0.62
CA MET A 390 -10.16 16.54 2.01
C MET A 390 -11.27 16.03 2.92
N GLY A 391 -10.95 15.84 4.21
CA GLY A 391 -11.93 15.54 5.24
C GLY A 391 -13.00 16.63 5.34
N ASN A 392 -14.26 16.21 5.26
CA ASN A 392 -15.42 17.08 5.13
C ASN A 392 -16.48 16.89 6.23
N ILE A 393 -16.24 16.01 7.21
CA ILE A 393 -17.16 15.81 8.34
C ILE A 393 -16.79 16.74 9.50
N ASP A 394 -17.72 17.58 9.93
CA ASP A 394 -17.58 18.48 11.08
C ASP A 394 -18.19 17.84 12.35
N ARG A 395 -17.41 17.83 13.43
CA ARG A 395 -17.80 17.32 14.75
C ARG A 395 -18.07 18.43 15.77
N GLY A 396 -18.37 19.65 15.30
CA GLY A 396 -18.75 20.82 16.08
C GLY A 396 -17.62 21.82 16.33
N CYS A 397 -16.44 21.60 15.74
CA CYS A 397 -15.28 22.50 15.86
C CYS A 397 -14.50 22.62 14.54
N GLY A 398 -15.15 22.36 13.42
CA GLY A 398 -14.52 22.22 12.11
C GLY A 398 -14.08 20.79 11.80
N THR A 399 -13.76 20.58 10.52
CA THR A 399 -13.23 19.31 10.02
C THR A 399 -11.81 19.05 10.51
N SER A 400 -11.24 17.87 10.23
CA SER A 400 -9.87 17.54 10.66
C SER A 400 -8.78 18.42 10.06
N GLY A 401 -9.08 19.10 8.94
CA GLY A 401 -8.12 19.86 8.14
C GLY A 401 -7.12 19.00 7.38
N LEU A 402 -7.32 17.67 7.29
CA LEU A 402 -6.43 16.74 6.59
C LEU A 402 -7.09 16.09 5.37
N PRO A 403 -6.29 15.57 4.42
CA PRO A 403 -6.76 14.64 3.41
C PRO A 403 -7.57 13.49 4.02
N ARG A 404 -8.66 13.08 3.36
CA ARG A 404 -9.59 12.08 3.87
C ARG A 404 -8.94 10.72 4.13
N CYS A 405 -7.92 10.36 3.36
CA CYS A 405 -7.12 9.16 3.57
C CYS A 405 -6.37 9.13 4.92
N PHE A 406 -6.22 10.26 5.62
CA PHE A 406 -5.63 10.32 6.96
C PHE A 406 -6.64 10.22 8.09
N GLU A 407 -7.92 10.34 7.80
CA GLU A 407 -8.97 10.28 8.81
C GLU A 407 -9.32 8.84 9.19
N ALA A 408 -9.90 8.68 10.37
CA ALA A 408 -10.50 7.42 10.81
C ALA A 408 -11.60 6.96 9.84
N ALA A 409 -11.82 5.64 9.80
CA ALA A 409 -12.77 5.01 8.87
C ALA A 409 -14.20 5.52 9.05
N ARG A 410 -14.56 5.97 10.27
CA ARG A 410 -15.89 6.53 10.60
C ARG A 410 -16.34 7.62 9.63
N TYR A 411 -15.45 8.55 9.29
CA TYR A 411 -15.80 9.72 8.48
C TYR A 411 -15.93 9.36 7.00
N TYR A 412 -15.05 8.48 6.51
CA TYR A 412 -15.21 7.94 5.17
C TYR A 412 -16.49 7.11 5.04
N ALA A 413 -16.87 6.33 6.07
CA ALA A 413 -18.10 5.57 6.06
C ALA A 413 -19.33 6.45 5.87
N GLN A 414 -19.41 7.57 6.60
CA GLN A 414 -20.46 8.56 6.41
C GLN A 414 -20.43 9.13 4.98
N TRP A 415 -19.25 9.54 4.50
CA TRP A 415 -19.08 10.08 3.14
C TRP A 415 -19.40 9.07 2.03
N ALA A 416 -19.24 7.79 2.31
CA ALA A 416 -19.57 6.67 1.43
C ALA A 416 -21.03 6.22 1.56
N GLY A 417 -21.86 6.97 2.28
CA GLY A 417 -23.30 6.74 2.35
C GLY A 417 -23.74 5.63 3.30
N MET A 418 -22.85 5.16 4.19
CA MET A 418 -23.21 4.11 5.14
C MET A 418 -24.29 4.60 6.12
N PRO A 419 -25.28 3.75 6.49
CA PRO A 419 -26.26 4.09 7.51
C PRO A 419 -25.63 4.46 8.85
N TYR A 420 -26.29 5.33 9.63
CA TYR A 420 -25.74 5.87 10.88
C TYR A 420 -25.35 4.77 11.87
N GLU A 421 -26.16 3.72 11.99
CA GLU A 421 -25.94 2.57 12.86
C GLU A 421 -24.69 1.74 12.48
N ILE A 422 -24.23 1.84 11.22
CA ILE A 422 -23.04 1.13 10.74
C ILE A 422 -21.77 1.86 11.19
N TYR A 423 -21.74 3.19 11.10
CA TYR A 423 -20.54 3.98 11.41
C TYR A 423 -20.55 4.64 12.79
N SER A 424 -21.68 4.67 13.49
CA SER A 424 -21.86 5.33 14.78
C SER A 424 -22.41 4.39 15.85
N THR A 425 -21.72 3.28 16.06
CA THR A 425 -22.04 2.25 17.07
C THR A 425 -22.02 2.77 18.52
N LYS A 426 -21.40 3.92 18.73
CA LYS A 426 -21.32 4.65 20.00
C LYS A 426 -22.24 5.86 20.03
N ASN A 427 -23.16 5.99 19.08
CA ASN A 427 -24.13 7.09 18.96
C ASN A 427 -23.46 8.47 18.96
N GLY A 428 -22.31 8.58 18.27
CA GLY A 428 -21.56 9.82 18.14
C GLY A 428 -20.86 10.29 19.42
N ALA A 429 -20.79 9.47 20.47
CA ALA A 429 -20.15 9.82 21.74
C ALA A 429 -18.68 9.37 21.84
N ASP A 430 -18.24 8.47 20.97
CA ASP A 430 -16.88 7.92 20.97
C ASP A 430 -16.44 7.53 19.55
N ASP A 431 -15.92 8.51 18.82
CA ASP A 431 -15.46 8.32 17.43
C ASP A 431 -14.30 7.33 17.31
N TYR A 432 -13.50 7.15 18.36
CA TYR A 432 -12.42 6.15 18.37
C TYR A 432 -12.97 4.73 18.48
N GLY A 433 -13.92 4.53 19.40
CA GLY A 433 -14.67 3.27 19.48
C GLY A 433 -15.43 2.96 18.18
N ASP A 434 -15.96 3.97 17.52
CA ASP A 434 -16.61 3.86 16.22
C ASP A 434 -15.63 3.51 15.10
N ASP A 435 -14.47 4.17 15.03
CA ASP A 435 -13.40 3.88 14.05
C ASP A 435 -12.95 2.42 14.06
N ILE A 436 -12.83 1.82 15.25
CA ILE A 436 -12.49 0.41 15.41
C ILE A 436 -13.61 -0.52 14.89
N ASN A 437 -14.86 -0.15 15.10
CA ASN A 437 -16.01 -1.01 14.80
C ASN A 437 -16.48 -0.91 13.35
N VAL A 438 -16.49 0.31 12.80
CA VAL A 438 -17.07 0.63 11.50
C VAL A 438 -16.44 -0.17 10.37
N ARG A 439 -15.16 -0.52 10.45
CA ARG A 439 -14.46 -1.28 9.39
C ARG A 439 -15.10 -2.64 9.16
N SER A 440 -15.37 -3.36 10.24
CA SER A 440 -16.07 -4.65 10.19
C SER A 440 -17.54 -4.48 9.83
N TYR A 441 -18.22 -3.47 10.37
CA TYR A 441 -19.64 -3.29 10.08
C TYR A 441 -19.93 -2.81 8.66
N MET A 442 -19.07 -1.98 8.06
CA MET A 442 -19.13 -1.67 6.63
C MET A 442 -18.93 -2.93 5.78
N THR A 443 -17.98 -3.78 6.17
CA THR A 443 -17.72 -5.06 5.50
C THR A 443 -18.97 -5.94 5.54
N ASN A 444 -19.55 -6.16 6.72
CA ASN A 444 -20.75 -6.97 6.89
C ASN A 444 -21.97 -6.34 6.18
N HIS A 445 -22.12 -5.01 6.19
CA HIS A 445 -23.22 -4.32 5.49
C HIS A 445 -23.12 -4.52 3.97
N LEU A 446 -21.92 -4.41 3.40
CA LEU A 446 -21.69 -4.70 1.99
C LEU A 446 -21.94 -6.18 1.68
N ALA A 447 -21.52 -7.07 2.59
CA ALA A 447 -21.56 -8.52 2.38
C ALA A 447 -22.92 -9.17 2.63
N GLY A 448 -23.78 -8.57 3.45
CA GLY A 448 -25.06 -9.15 3.83
C GLY A 448 -25.93 -9.50 2.62
N GLY A 449 -26.50 -10.70 2.65
CA GLY A 449 -27.31 -11.29 1.59
C GLY A 449 -26.49 -12.04 0.53
N SER A 450 -25.16 -11.94 0.57
CA SER A 450 -24.27 -12.73 -0.29
C SER A 450 -24.16 -14.18 0.18
N VAL A 451 -23.51 -15.03 -0.64
CA VAL A 451 -23.26 -16.44 -0.31
C VAL A 451 -22.41 -16.66 0.94
N TYR A 452 -21.63 -15.66 1.37
CA TYR A 452 -20.76 -15.73 2.55
C TYR A 452 -21.39 -15.11 3.81
N GLU A 453 -22.47 -14.33 3.64
CA GLU A 453 -23.31 -13.81 4.74
C GLU A 453 -24.80 -13.93 4.39
N PRO A 454 -25.33 -15.15 4.23
CA PRO A 454 -26.66 -15.38 3.64
C PRO A 454 -27.84 -14.98 4.55
N ASP A 455 -27.64 -15.00 5.88
CA ASP A 455 -28.70 -14.80 6.87
C ASP A 455 -28.83 -13.34 7.34
N THR A 456 -28.11 -12.40 6.71
CA THR A 456 -28.17 -10.96 7.02
C THR A 456 -28.66 -10.17 5.80
N THR A 457 -29.25 -9.00 6.02
CA THR A 457 -29.60 -8.07 4.94
C THR A 457 -28.44 -7.11 4.69
N GLY A 458 -28.07 -6.90 3.43
CA GLY A 458 -26.99 -6.00 3.04
C GLY A 458 -26.99 -5.70 1.54
N LEU A 459 -25.82 -5.39 1.00
CA LEU A 459 -25.63 -4.99 -0.40
C LEU A 459 -25.14 -6.13 -1.31
N ASN A 460 -25.20 -7.39 -0.86
CA ASN A 460 -24.93 -8.61 -1.63
C ASN A 460 -23.53 -8.71 -2.28
N VAL A 461 -22.53 -7.93 -1.82
CA VAL A 461 -21.15 -8.03 -2.32
C VAL A 461 -20.50 -9.28 -1.71
N PRO A 462 -19.98 -10.25 -2.49
CA PRO A 462 -19.54 -11.54 -1.95
C PRO A 462 -18.13 -11.47 -1.31
N ILE A 463 -17.95 -10.62 -0.30
CA ILE A 463 -16.71 -10.52 0.48
C ILE A 463 -16.52 -11.80 1.30
N GLU A 464 -15.37 -12.44 1.17
CA GLU A 464 -15.07 -13.72 1.82
C GLU A 464 -13.94 -13.66 2.85
N LEU A 465 -13.20 -12.55 2.91
CA LEU A 465 -12.07 -12.41 3.83
C LEU A 465 -11.95 -10.97 4.32
N SER A 466 -11.54 -10.81 5.58
CA SER A 466 -11.33 -9.51 6.21
C SER A 466 -9.95 -9.45 6.89
N LEU A 467 -9.10 -8.50 6.51
CA LEU A 467 -7.74 -8.36 7.04
C LEU A 467 -7.44 -6.91 7.46
N ALA A 468 -7.01 -6.76 8.72
CA ALA A 468 -6.51 -5.50 9.26
C ALA A 468 -4.98 -5.52 9.36
N ILE A 469 -4.31 -4.52 8.81
CA ILE A 469 -2.85 -4.37 8.86
C ILE A 469 -2.46 -3.28 9.86
N HIS A 470 -1.83 -3.69 10.95
CA HIS A 470 -1.39 -2.83 12.06
C HIS A 470 0.13 -2.93 12.27
N SER A 471 0.64 -2.10 13.18
CA SER A 471 2.01 -2.18 13.69
C SER A 471 2.00 -2.04 15.21
N ASP A 472 2.61 -2.97 15.92
CA ASP A 472 2.46 -3.05 17.38
C ASP A 472 3.22 -1.95 18.12
N ALA A 473 2.85 -1.73 19.38
CA ALA A 473 3.59 -0.90 20.32
C ALA A 473 4.51 -1.77 21.20
N GLY A 474 5.79 -1.39 21.27
CA GLY A 474 6.78 -2.07 22.10
C GLY A 474 8.21 -1.85 21.59
N TYR A 475 9.19 -2.10 22.43
CA TYR A 475 10.60 -1.95 22.04
C TYR A 475 11.48 -2.97 22.75
N THR A 476 12.64 -3.24 22.17
CA THR A 476 13.69 -4.06 22.77
C THR A 476 14.68 -3.16 23.51
N LYS A 477 15.04 -3.53 24.75
CA LYS A 477 15.88 -2.68 25.62
C LYS A 477 17.33 -2.53 25.13
N ASP A 478 17.78 -3.38 24.21
CA ASP A 478 19.11 -3.30 23.62
C ASP A 478 19.19 -2.31 22.44
N GLY A 479 18.04 -1.82 21.95
CA GLY A 479 17.94 -0.94 20.78
C GLY A 479 18.38 -1.58 19.47
N LYS A 480 18.54 -2.91 19.42
CA LYS A 480 19.14 -3.62 18.28
C LYS A 480 18.32 -4.81 17.82
N SER A 481 17.66 -5.49 18.75
CA SER A 481 16.87 -6.67 18.43
C SER A 481 15.52 -6.28 17.82
N HIS A 482 15.07 -7.05 16.83
CA HIS A 482 13.71 -6.91 16.31
C HIS A 482 12.68 -7.38 17.35
N THR A 483 11.52 -6.72 17.36
CA THR A 483 10.33 -7.21 18.08
C THR A 483 9.66 -8.31 17.27
N GLY A 484 9.46 -8.10 15.96
CA GLY A 484 8.92 -9.10 15.04
C GLY A 484 7.39 -9.08 14.92
N THR A 485 6.85 -10.10 14.26
CA THR A 485 5.44 -10.16 13.82
C THR A 485 4.56 -10.91 14.80
N LEU A 486 3.31 -10.42 14.97
CA LEU A 486 2.24 -11.03 15.74
C LEU A 486 0.95 -11.06 14.91
N ALA A 487 0.08 -12.04 15.14
CA ALA A 487 -1.27 -12.06 14.56
C ALA A 487 -2.34 -12.14 15.66
N VAL A 488 -3.53 -11.64 15.37
CA VAL A 488 -4.69 -11.69 16.27
C VAL A 488 -5.89 -12.31 15.55
N CYS A 489 -6.63 -13.15 16.25
CA CYS A 489 -7.95 -13.65 15.86
C CYS A 489 -8.91 -13.63 17.06
N THR A 490 -10.20 -13.90 16.82
CA THR A 490 -11.18 -14.18 17.88
C THR A 490 -11.89 -15.49 17.57
N THR A 491 -11.60 -16.57 18.31
CA THR A 491 -12.25 -17.86 18.13
C THR A 491 -13.46 -18.05 19.04
N THR A 492 -13.43 -17.48 20.24
CA THR A 492 -14.49 -17.63 21.25
C THR A 492 -15.42 -16.42 21.28
N MET A 493 -16.55 -16.51 20.59
CA MET A 493 -17.65 -15.54 20.64
C MET A 493 -18.97 -16.24 20.31
N ASN A 494 -20.02 -16.03 21.10
CA ASN A 494 -21.32 -16.71 20.95
C ASN A 494 -21.11 -18.23 20.81
N ASP A 495 -21.66 -18.85 19.76
CA ASP A 495 -21.50 -20.27 19.44
C ASP A 495 -20.18 -20.61 18.72
N SER A 496 -19.25 -19.65 18.66
CA SER A 496 -17.92 -19.78 18.03
C SER A 496 -17.96 -20.10 16.53
N ILE A 497 -18.97 -19.52 15.86
CA ILE A 497 -19.20 -19.62 14.42
C ILE A 497 -19.19 -18.24 13.74
N LEU A 498 -19.02 -18.28 12.42
CA LEU A 498 -19.08 -17.19 11.44
C LEU A 498 -20.47 -17.15 10.78
N GLY A 499 -20.70 -16.21 9.87
CA GLY A 499 -22.00 -15.94 9.24
C GLY A 499 -22.59 -17.11 8.46
N THR A 500 -21.77 -18.01 7.93
CA THR A 500 -22.21 -19.24 7.24
C THR A 500 -22.40 -20.44 8.17
N GLY A 501 -22.19 -20.29 9.48
CA GLY A 501 -22.11 -21.40 10.43
C GLY A 501 -20.73 -22.08 10.51
N MET A 502 -19.76 -21.65 9.69
CA MET A 502 -18.37 -22.09 9.77
C MET A 502 -17.77 -21.78 11.15
N THR A 503 -16.98 -22.69 11.72
CA THR A 503 -16.29 -22.39 12.99
C THR A 503 -15.26 -21.26 12.83
N ARG A 504 -15.13 -20.42 13.86
CA ARG A 504 -14.11 -19.36 13.95
C ARG A 504 -12.68 -19.86 14.01
N LEU A 505 -12.44 -21.18 14.11
CA LEU A 505 -11.10 -21.74 13.86
C LEU A 505 -10.61 -21.43 12.45
N ALA A 506 -11.49 -21.15 11.48
CA ALA A 506 -11.08 -20.65 10.16
C ALA A 506 -10.29 -19.34 10.26
N SER A 507 -10.73 -18.40 11.11
CA SER A 507 -10.00 -17.14 11.38
C SER A 507 -8.66 -17.39 12.07
N ARG A 508 -8.58 -18.39 12.96
CA ARG A 508 -7.32 -18.79 13.59
C ARG A 508 -6.36 -19.37 12.57
N ASP A 509 -6.83 -20.25 11.68
CA ASP A 509 -6.02 -20.83 10.60
C ASP A 509 -5.47 -19.73 9.67
N PHE A 510 -6.23 -18.67 9.43
CA PHE A 510 -5.74 -17.51 8.67
C PHE A 510 -4.66 -16.74 9.41
N ALA A 511 -4.88 -16.43 10.70
CA ALA A 511 -3.88 -15.77 11.55
C ALA A 511 -2.59 -16.60 11.68
N ASP A 512 -2.72 -17.93 11.75
CA ASP A 512 -1.61 -18.89 11.76
C ASP A 512 -0.81 -18.85 10.44
N GLU A 513 -1.49 -18.90 9.29
CA GLU A 513 -0.84 -18.80 7.96
C GLU A 513 -0.06 -17.49 7.81
N LEU A 514 -0.60 -16.36 8.27
CA LEU A 514 0.10 -15.08 8.29
C LEU A 514 1.34 -15.12 9.20
N LEU A 515 1.16 -15.57 10.45
CA LEU A 515 2.21 -15.59 11.47
C LEU A 515 3.33 -16.59 11.16
N PHE A 516 3.04 -17.65 10.40
CA PHE A 516 4.03 -18.58 9.90
C PHE A 516 4.79 -18.01 8.69
N SER A 517 4.05 -17.55 7.67
CA SER A 517 4.62 -17.22 6.36
C SER A 517 5.54 -16.01 6.39
N ILE A 518 5.14 -14.96 7.11
CA ILE A 518 5.82 -13.67 7.07
C ILE A 518 7.19 -13.76 7.73
N PRO A 519 7.34 -14.24 8.97
CA PRO A 519 8.66 -14.40 9.56
C PRO A 519 9.58 -15.33 8.78
N VAL A 520 9.05 -16.37 8.13
CA VAL A 520 9.84 -17.27 7.28
C VAL A 520 10.44 -16.52 6.09
N ASP A 521 9.62 -15.77 5.34
CA ASP A 521 10.11 -15.01 4.18
C ASP A 521 11.08 -13.91 4.58
N ILE A 522 10.73 -13.13 5.61
CA ILE A 522 11.58 -12.04 6.09
C ILE A 522 12.89 -12.60 6.64
N THR A 523 12.86 -13.72 7.37
CA THR A 523 14.09 -14.34 7.88
C THR A 523 15.01 -14.82 6.78
N LYS A 524 14.47 -15.42 5.72
CA LYS A 524 15.25 -15.88 4.56
C LYS A 524 16.01 -14.73 3.88
N LYS A 525 15.37 -13.57 3.75
CA LYS A 525 15.96 -12.42 3.02
C LYS A 525 16.81 -11.50 3.90
N TYR A 526 16.39 -11.25 5.13
CA TYR A 526 16.96 -10.20 5.99
C TYR A 526 17.63 -10.73 7.27
N GLY A 527 17.62 -12.05 7.49
CA GLY A 527 18.12 -12.66 8.72
C GLY A 527 17.10 -12.53 9.87
N SER A 528 17.56 -12.68 11.12
CA SER A 528 16.69 -12.87 12.30
C SER A 528 15.44 -11.97 12.36
N TRP A 529 14.26 -12.56 12.17
CA TRP A 529 12.97 -11.92 12.38
C TRP A 529 12.09 -12.76 13.33
N PRO A 530 11.80 -12.27 14.55
CA PRO A 530 11.07 -13.07 15.52
C PRO A 530 9.61 -13.32 15.14
N THR A 531 9.18 -14.57 15.26
CA THR A 531 7.76 -14.94 15.34
C THR A 531 7.29 -14.75 16.77
N ARG A 532 6.23 -13.97 16.97
CA ARG A 532 5.64 -13.71 18.28
C ARG A 532 4.36 -14.52 18.47
N GLU A 533 3.51 -14.10 19.41
CA GLU A 533 2.27 -14.77 19.78
C GLU A 533 1.18 -14.70 18.68
N LEU A 534 0.31 -15.71 18.66
CA LEU A 534 -0.99 -15.67 17.98
C LEU A 534 -2.07 -15.35 19.02
N TYR A 535 -2.46 -14.08 19.14
CA TYR A 535 -3.46 -13.68 20.11
C TYR A 535 -4.86 -14.12 19.71
N ASP A 536 -5.43 -15.06 20.47
CA ASP A 536 -6.85 -15.35 20.43
C ASP A 536 -7.59 -14.47 21.45
N ARG A 537 -7.93 -13.26 21.03
CA ARG A 537 -8.43 -12.19 21.90
C ARG A 537 -9.53 -11.41 21.22
N ASN A 538 -10.47 -10.96 22.05
CA ASN A 538 -11.70 -10.32 21.62
C ASN A 538 -11.51 -8.87 21.11
N TYR A 539 -10.86 -8.72 19.96
CA TYR A 539 -10.63 -7.43 19.29
C TYR A 539 -11.73 -7.21 18.26
N SER A 540 -12.26 -5.99 18.14
CA SER A 540 -13.44 -5.74 17.28
C SER A 540 -13.21 -6.16 15.84
N GLU A 541 -12.04 -5.84 15.29
CA GLU A 541 -11.66 -6.11 13.90
C GLU A 541 -11.55 -7.61 13.56
N THR A 542 -11.56 -8.51 14.55
CA THR A 542 -11.60 -9.98 14.35
C THR A 542 -12.84 -10.64 14.97
N ARG A 543 -13.47 -9.98 15.94
CA ARG A 543 -14.73 -10.39 16.55
C ARG A 543 -15.89 -10.12 15.59
N CYS A 544 -16.01 -8.90 15.08
CA CYS A 544 -17.20 -8.39 14.41
C CYS A 544 -17.37 -8.84 12.94
N PRO A 545 -16.31 -9.11 12.15
CA PRO A 545 -16.51 -9.67 10.82
C PRO A 545 -17.26 -11.00 10.87
N MET A 546 -18.19 -11.19 9.95
CA MET A 546 -18.93 -12.46 9.82
C MET A 546 -18.23 -13.46 8.91
N VAL A 547 -17.10 -13.08 8.31
CA VAL A 547 -16.22 -13.92 7.48
C VAL A 547 -14.88 -14.16 8.20
N PRO A 548 -14.06 -15.13 7.75
CA PRO A 548 -12.72 -15.31 8.32
C PRO A 548 -11.94 -14.00 8.37
N SER A 549 -11.30 -13.75 9.52
CA SER A 549 -10.69 -12.46 9.81
C SER A 549 -9.48 -12.52 10.72
N ALA A 550 -8.53 -11.61 10.50
CA ALA A 550 -7.34 -11.46 11.33
C ALA A 550 -6.88 -10.00 11.41
N ILE A 551 -6.17 -9.68 12.49
CA ILE A 551 -5.27 -8.52 12.54
C ILE A 551 -3.85 -9.06 12.39
N LEU A 552 -3.07 -8.42 11.52
CA LEU A 552 -1.63 -8.62 11.45
C LEU A 552 -0.93 -7.43 12.08
N GLU A 553 -0.22 -7.67 13.18
CA GLU A 553 0.74 -6.74 13.74
C GLU A 553 2.09 -6.98 13.07
N THR A 554 2.35 -6.25 11.99
CA THR A 554 3.46 -6.51 11.05
C THR A 554 4.83 -6.51 11.74
N MET A 555 5.10 -5.45 12.48
CA MET A 555 6.32 -5.15 13.23
C MET A 555 5.98 -4.13 14.32
N SER A 556 6.91 -3.72 15.17
CA SER A 556 6.65 -2.65 16.14
C SER A 556 7.15 -1.28 15.70
N HIS A 557 6.23 -0.31 15.60
CA HIS A 557 6.56 1.06 15.22
C HIS A 557 7.25 1.87 16.33
N GLN A 558 7.32 1.33 17.56
CA GLN A 558 8.09 1.93 18.66
C GLN A 558 9.51 1.35 18.79
N ASN A 559 9.84 0.31 18.03
CA ASN A 559 11.14 -0.34 18.07
C ASN A 559 12.03 0.19 16.93
N PHE A 560 13.16 0.82 17.28
CA PHE A 560 14.07 1.39 16.27
C PHE A 560 14.58 0.33 15.27
N ALA A 561 14.94 -0.87 15.73
CA ALA A 561 15.42 -1.92 14.83
C ALA A 561 14.36 -2.35 13.80
N ASP A 562 13.09 -2.46 14.23
CA ASP A 562 11.98 -2.76 13.32
C ASP A 562 11.78 -1.59 12.34
N MET A 563 11.76 -0.35 12.83
CA MET A 563 11.57 0.83 11.99
C MET A 563 12.73 1.09 11.03
N ARG A 564 13.95 0.60 11.31
CA ARG A 564 15.05 0.63 10.34
C ARG A 564 14.71 -0.16 9.08
N MET A 565 14.04 -1.30 9.23
CA MET A 565 13.48 -2.04 8.11
C MET A 565 12.19 -1.39 7.60
N GLY A 566 11.29 -1.04 8.51
CA GLY A 566 9.98 -0.47 8.21
C GLY A 566 10.05 0.81 7.39
N GLN A 567 11.08 1.66 7.55
CA GLN A 567 11.25 2.87 6.76
C GLN A 567 11.82 2.63 5.34
N ASP A 568 12.38 1.46 5.06
CA ASP A 568 12.95 1.14 3.74
C ASP A 568 11.85 0.63 2.79
N PRO A 569 11.64 1.28 1.63
CA PRO A 569 10.61 0.86 0.67
C PRO A 569 10.80 -0.56 0.13
N ASN A 570 12.04 -1.06 0.03
CA ASN A 570 12.32 -2.41 -0.45
C ASN A 570 11.77 -3.45 0.55
N PHE A 571 11.98 -3.22 1.85
CA PHE A 571 11.41 -4.08 2.88
C PHE A 571 9.88 -4.05 2.87
N ARG A 572 9.26 -2.88 2.69
CA ARG A 572 7.79 -2.78 2.58
C ARG A 572 7.24 -3.59 1.41
N PHE A 573 7.94 -3.58 0.26
CA PHE A 573 7.57 -4.40 -0.89
C PHE A 573 7.64 -5.90 -0.55
N ASP A 574 8.73 -6.36 0.05
CA ASP A 574 8.90 -7.77 0.40
C ASP A 574 7.93 -8.24 1.49
N LEU A 575 7.68 -7.40 2.48
CA LEU A 575 6.68 -7.65 3.52
C LEU A 575 5.27 -7.76 2.92
N ALA A 576 4.87 -6.80 2.06
CA ALA A 576 3.59 -6.84 1.38
C ALA A 576 3.47 -8.08 0.49
N ARG A 577 4.55 -8.47 -0.20
CA ARG A 577 4.59 -9.69 -1.03
C ARG A 577 4.39 -10.94 -0.17
N SER A 578 4.99 -11.02 1.01
CA SER A 578 4.79 -12.15 1.91
C SER A 578 3.34 -12.24 2.43
N ILE A 579 2.75 -11.09 2.79
CA ILE A 579 1.33 -11.00 3.19
C ILE A 579 0.41 -11.45 2.04
N TYR A 580 0.65 -10.96 0.82
CA TYR A 580 -0.09 -11.39 -0.37
C TYR A 580 -0.03 -12.90 -0.57
N LYS A 581 1.16 -13.51 -0.48
CA LYS A 581 1.33 -14.96 -0.63
C LYS A 581 0.52 -15.74 0.41
N ALA A 582 0.52 -15.30 1.66
CA ALA A 582 -0.26 -15.92 2.74
C ALA A 582 -1.78 -15.82 2.48
N VAL A 583 -2.27 -14.65 2.05
CA VAL A 583 -3.68 -14.45 1.68
C VAL A 583 -4.08 -15.34 0.50
N LEU A 584 -3.26 -15.39 -0.54
CA LEU A 584 -3.48 -16.24 -1.72
C LEU A 584 -3.61 -17.71 -1.34
N ARG A 585 -2.65 -18.23 -0.57
CA ARG A 585 -2.65 -19.64 -0.13
C ARG A 585 -3.89 -19.95 0.70
N TYR A 586 -4.18 -19.10 1.69
CA TYR A 586 -5.35 -19.30 2.55
C TYR A 586 -6.66 -19.35 1.76
N ILE A 587 -6.92 -18.36 0.89
CA ILE A 587 -8.15 -18.33 0.09
C ILE A 587 -8.23 -19.55 -0.84
N CYS A 588 -7.13 -19.90 -1.53
CA CYS A 588 -7.14 -21.04 -2.45
C CYS A 588 -7.37 -22.37 -1.72
N ASP A 589 -6.74 -22.56 -0.56
CA ASP A 589 -6.92 -23.75 0.28
C ASP A 589 -8.37 -23.87 0.78
N MET A 590 -8.99 -22.76 1.19
CA MET A 590 -10.39 -22.70 1.64
C MET A 590 -11.38 -23.14 0.55
N HIS A 591 -11.02 -22.94 -0.72
CA HIS A 591 -11.79 -23.33 -1.91
C HIS A 591 -11.30 -24.63 -2.56
N HIS A 592 -10.31 -25.31 -1.98
CA HIS A 592 -9.68 -26.50 -2.56
C HIS A 592 -9.14 -26.27 -3.99
N LYS A 593 -8.63 -25.07 -4.26
CA LYS A 593 -8.04 -24.67 -5.54
C LYS A 593 -6.52 -24.64 -5.43
N LYS A 594 -5.85 -24.95 -6.54
CA LYS A 594 -4.41 -24.65 -6.67
C LYS A 594 -4.21 -23.13 -6.69
N TYR A 595 -3.01 -22.70 -6.34
CA TYR A 595 -2.60 -21.31 -6.45
C TYR A 595 -1.30 -21.18 -7.24
N VAL A 596 -1.12 -20.03 -7.87
CA VAL A 596 0.13 -19.58 -8.49
C VAL A 596 0.41 -18.16 -8.01
N VAL A 597 1.63 -17.90 -7.55
CA VAL A 597 2.03 -16.55 -7.12
C VAL A 597 2.37 -15.70 -8.35
N GLN A 598 2.01 -14.42 -8.35
CA GLN A 598 2.34 -13.49 -9.44
C GLN A 598 3.86 -13.33 -9.59
N PRO A 599 4.36 -13.11 -10.82
CA PRO A 599 5.79 -12.96 -11.08
C PRO A 599 6.37 -11.65 -10.54
N LEU A 600 7.70 -11.54 -10.57
CA LEU A 600 8.43 -10.29 -10.30
C LEU A 600 8.57 -9.46 -11.59
N ALA A 601 8.75 -8.15 -11.44
CA ALA A 601 8.92 -7.24 -12.56
C ALA A 601 10.13 -7.65 -13.42
N PRO A 602 10.02 -7.65 -14.76
CA PRO A 602 11.18 -7.86 -15.63
C PRO A 602 12.28 -6.81 -15.35
N CYS A 603 13.52 -7.13 -15.70
CA CYS A 603 14.64 -6.21 -15.53
C CYS A 603 15.41 -6.01 -16.84
N ARG A 604 16.44 -5.15 -16.81
CA ARG A 604 17.31 -4.85 -17.96
C ARG A 604 16.54 -4.44 -19.21
N VAL A 605 15.53 -3.58 -19.01
CA VAL A 605 14.70 -3.09 -20.10
C VAL A 605 15.50 -2.11 -20.98
N SER A 606 15.32 -2.20 -22.29
CA SER A 606 15.89 -1.30 -23.29
C SER A 606 14.99 -1.16 -24.51
N ALA A 607 15.05 -0.02 -25.19
CA ALA A 607 14.39 0.20 -26.47
C ALA A 607 15.35 0.80 -27.51
N GLU A 608 15.53 0.11 -28.64
CA GLU A 608 16.40 0.52 -29.75
C GLU A 608 15.60 0.65 -31.05
N LEU A 609 15.92 1.65 -31.90
CA LEU A 609 15.34 1.77 -33.23
C LEU A 609 15.96 0.75 -34.20
N THR A 610 15.14 0.10 -35.03
CA THR A 610 15.62 -0.88 -36.03
C THR A 610 16.10 -0.24 -37.33
N GLY A 611 15.81 1.04 -37.54
CA GLY A 611 16.05 1.77 -38.79
C GLY A 611 15.04 1.47 -39.90
N LYS A 612 13.97 0.73 -39.60
CA LYS A 612 12.90 0.36 -40.56
C LYS A 612 11.51 0.86 -40.16
N GLY A 613 11.45 1.93 -39.37
CA GLY A 613 10.18 2.44 -38.80
C GLY A 613 9.66 1.57 -37.65
N GLU A 614 10.55 0.88 -36.93
CA GLU A 614 10.20 0.03 -35.80
C GLU A 614 11.18 0.25 -34.64
N ALA A 615 10.74 -0.07 -33.43
CA ALA A 615 11.57 -0.15 -32.23
C ALA A 615 11.59 -1.59 -31.71
N LYS A 616 12.77 -2.08 -31.34
CA LYS A 616 12.96 -3.33 -30.62
C LYS A 616 13.08 -3.04 -29.13
N ILE A 617 12.16 -3.62 -28.36
CA ILE A 617 12.16 -3.57 -26.90
C ILE A 617 12.73 -4.90 -26.41
N CYS A 618 13.67 -4.86 -25.48
CA CYS A 618 14.31 -6.04 -24.87
C CYS A 618 14.19 -6.00 -23.34
N TRP A 619 14.16 -7.17 -22.69
CA TRP A 619 14.12 -7.32 -21.23
C TRP A 619 14.66 -8.69 -20.81
N ARG A 620 14.79 -8.92 -19.50
CA ARG A 620 15.08 -10.23 -18.92
C ARG A 620 14.04 -10.63 -17.86
N PRO A 621 13.68 -11.92 -17.76
CA PRO A 621 12.86 -12.43 -16.66
C PRO A 621 13.57 -12.23 -15.32
N VAL A 622 12.78 -11.98 -14.27
CA VAL A 622 13.22 -12.06 -12.88
C VAL A 622 12.49 -13.23 -12.22
N TYR A 623 13.24 -14.14 -11.62
CA TYR A 623 12.71 -15.29 -10.90
C TYR A 623 12.70 -15.01 -9.40
N ASP A 624 11.61 -15.36 -8.73
CA ASP A 624 11.55 -15.34 -7.27
C ASP A 624 12.28 -16.56 -6.71
N GLU A 625 13.39 -16.32 -6.02
CA GLU A 625 14.24 -17.38 -5.43
C GLU A 625 13.47 -18.24 -4.42
N PHE A 626 12.47 -17.66 -3.75
CA PHE A 626 11.73 -18.32 -2.67
C PHE A 626 10.33 -18.77 -3.06
N GLU A 627 9.93 -18.58 -4.32
CA GLU A 627 8.59 -18.95 -4.80
C GLU A 627 8.63 -19.45 -6.25
N ALA A 628 8.76 -20.78 -6.39
CA ALA A 628 8.94 -21.42 -7.69
C ALA A 628 7.72 -21.28 -8.62
N THR A 629 6.52 -21.03 -8.08
CA THR A 629 5.31 -20.83 -8.89
C THR A 629 5.28 -19.46 -9.57
N ALA A 630 6.03 -18.47 -9.06
CA ALA A 630 6.09 -17.10 -9.58
C ALA A 630 6.86 -16.94 -10.90
N LYS A 631 7.02 -18.02 -11.68
CA LYS A 631 7.67 -17.95 -12.99
C LYS A 631 6.75 -17.28 -14.01
N PRO A 632 7.27 -16.38 -14.86
CA PRO A 632 6.48 -15.80 -15.95
C PRO A 632 6.10 -16.86 -16.98
N THR A 633 4.90 -16.76 -17.53
CA THR A 633 4.45 -17.52 -18.72
C THR A 633 4.24 -16.62 -19.94
N GLY A 634 4.25 -15.31 -19.74
CA GLY A 634 4.26 -14.28 -20.79
C GLY A 634 4.56 -12.90 -20.20
N TYR A 635 4.39 -11.88 -21.03
CA TYR A 635 4.62 -10.48 -20.67
C TYR A 635 3.52 -9.60 -21.26
N VAL A 636 3.36 -8.39 -20.72
CA VAL A 636 2.50 -7.36 -21.31
C VAL A 636 3.35 -6.12 -21.57
N LEU A 637 3.35 -5.64 -22.82
CA LEU A 637 3.99 -4.39 -23.20
C LEU A 637 2.95 -3.27 -23.20
N TYR A 638 3.14 -2.27 -22.36
CA TYR A 638 2.34 -1.05 -22.34
C TYR A 638 3.01 0.04 -23.16
N THR A 639 2.24 0.72 -24.02
CA THR A 639 2.76 1.76 -24.90
C THR A 639 2.06 3.09 -24.66
N ALA A 640 2.84 4.16 -24.50
CA ALA A 640 2.36 5.54 -24.50
C ALA A 640 2.97 6.30 -25.68
N THR A 641 2.13 7.03 -26.43
CA THR A 641 2.56 7.74 -27.64
C THR A 641 2.27 9.23 -27.54
N GLY A 642 3.29 10.05 -27.76
CA GLY A 642 3.21 11.51 -27.67
C GLY A 642 2.70 11.97 -26.30
N ARG A 643 1.53 12.60 -26.29
CA ARG A 643 0.84 13.09 -25.08
C ARG A 643 -0.22 12.14 -24.53
N SER A 644 -0.46 11.00 -25.17
CA SER A 644 -1.41 10.01 -24.64
C SER A 644 -0.82 9.27 -23.44
N GLY A 645 -1.71 8.75 -22.60
CA GLY A 645 -1.36 7.83 -21.52
C GLY A 645 -0.90 6.47 -22.05
N PHE A 646 -0.53 5.58 -21.15
CA PHE A 646 -0.29 4.18 -21.52
C PHE A 646 -1.59 3.50 -21.95
N ASP A 647 -1.52 2.66 -22.97
CA ASP A 647 -2.61 1.78 -23.37
C ASP A 647 -2.90 0.67 -22.34
N ASN A 648 -3.81 -0.25 -22.67
CA ASN A 648 -4.13 -1.41 -21.82
C ASN A 648 -3.15 -2.59 -22.02
N GLY A 649 -2.07 -2.37 -22.78
CA GLY A 649 -1.02 -3.34 -23.02
C GLY A 649 -1.30 -4.33 -24.15
N THR A 650 -0.21 -4.88 -24.68
CA THR A 650 -0.21 -5.96 -25.68
C THR A 650 0.42 -7.21 -25.05
N TYR A 651 -0.33 -8.32 -25.03
CA TYR A 651 0.16 -9.58 -24.48
C TYR A 651 1.19 -10.25 -25.40
N ILE A 652 2.27 -10.75 -24.79
CA ILE A 652 3.39 -11.42 -25.41
C ILE A 652 3.45 -12.83 -24.81
N LYS A 653 3.17 -13.83 -25.64
CA LYS A 653 3.12 -15.24 -25.20
C LYS A 653 4.53 -15.82 -25.08
N GLY A 654 4.82 -16.45 -23.94
CA GLY A 654 6.04 -17.21 -23.71
C GLY A 654 6.93 -16.60 -22.63
N GLY A 655 7.13 -17.33 -21.53
CA GLY A 655 7.94 -16.88 -20.38
C GLY A 655 9.45 -16.81 -20.63
N ASN A 656 9.91 -17.29 -21.79
CA ASN A 656 11.31 -17.19 -22.22
C ASN A 656 11.51 -16.08 -23.26
N GLU A 657 10.45 -15.38 -23.68
CA GLU A 657 10.58 -14.25 -24.59
C GLU A 657 11.33 -13.10 -23.89
N THR A 658 12.27 -12.51 -24.61
CA THR A 658 13.12 -11.42 -24.09
C THR A 658 13.15 -10.20 -25.00
N SER A 659 12.35 -10.19 -26.06
CA SER A 659 12.21 -9.02 -26.93
C SER A 659 10.94 -9.03 -27.76
N ILE A 660 10.47 -7.85 -28.13
CA ILE A 660 9.42 -7.62 -29.14
C ILE A 660 9.80 -6.44 -30.02
N THR A 661 9.34 -6.45 -31.27
CA THR A 661 9.46 -5.30 -32.18
C THR A 661 8.09 -4.71 -32.43
N VAL A 662 7.98 -3.38 -32.32
CA VAL A 662 6.75 -2.63 -32.51
C VAL A 662 6.95 -1.51 -33.53
N PRO A 663 5.94 -1.19 -34.35
CA PRO A 663 6.03 -0.06 -35.27
C PRO A 663 6.13 1.25 -34.49
N VAL A 664 6.92 2.18 -35.00
CA VAL A 664 7.02 3.55 -34.48
C VAL A 664 6.97 4.55 -35.61
N GLU A 665 6.28 5.65 -35.38
CA GLU A 665 6.16 6.74 -36.34
C GLU A 665 7.23 7.80 -36.08
N PRO A 666 7.82 8.38 -37.15
CA PRO A 666 8.64 9.58 -37.06
C PRO A 666 7.97 10.71 -36.27
N ASP A 667 8.79 11.55 -35.64
CA ASP A 667 8.39 12.80 -34.98
C ASP A 667 7.41 12.59 -33.80
N LYS A 668 7.34 11.37 -33.26
CA LYS A 668 6.57 11.03 -32.06
C LYS A 668 7.43 10.31 -31.05
N VAL A 669 7.34 10.73 -29.78
CA VAL A 669 7.94 10.01 -28.66
C VAL A 669 7.08 8.80 -28.35
N TYR A 670 7.69 7.62 -28.32
CA TYR A 670 7.09 6.39 -27.82
C TYR A 670 7.75 6.04 -26.50
N SER A 671 6.94 5.65 -25.50
CA SER A 671 7.41 5.19 -24.20
C SER A 671 6.78 3.85 -23.88
N PHE A 672 7.57 2.97 -23.26
CA PHE A 672 7.24 1.59 -23.02
C PHE A 672 7.55 1.18 -21.58
N LYS A 673 6.71 0.34 -21.02
CA LYS A 673 7.00 -0.42 -19.79
C LYS A 673 6.47 -1.83 -19.94
N LEU A 674 7.06 -2.78 -19.22
CA LEU A 674 6.65 -4.17 -19.25
C LEU A 674 6.23 -4.69 -17.89
N THR A 675 5.31 -5.64 -17.89
CA THR A 675 5.03 -6.51 -16.76
C THR A 675 5.24 -7.95 -17.19
N ALA A 676 5.55 -8.80 -16.21
CA ALA A 676 5.48 -10.24 -16.35
C ALA A 676 4.08 -10.72 -15.93
N VAL A 677 3.58 -11.77 -16.57
CA VAL A 677 2.31 -12.40 -16.21
C VAL A 677 2.42 -13.91 -16.13
N ASN A 678 1.61 -14.51 -15.27
CA ASN A 678 1.36 -15.96 -15.23
C ASN A 678 -0.09 -16.24 -14.83
N ASP A 679 -0.43 -17.51 -14.63
CA ASP A 679 -1.79 -17.92 -14.24
C ASP A 679 -2.24 -17.32 -12.90
N GLY A 680 -1.30 -16.87 -12.05
CA GLY A 680 -1.52 -16.26 -10.75
C GLY A 680 -1.77 -14.75 -10.77
N GLY A 681 -1.37 -14.05 -11.83
CA GLY A 681 -1.52 -12.60 -11.94
C GLY A 681 -0.38 -11.89 -12.66
N GLU A 682 -0.27 -10.59 -12.38
CA GLU A 682 0.64 -9.65 -13.04
C GLU A 682 1.65 -9.00 -12.07
N SER A 683 2.89 -8.83 -12.51
CA SER A 683 3.94 -8.16 -11.73
C SER A 683 3.74 -6.64 -11.62
N PHE A 684 4.54 -5.99 -10.77
CA PHE A 684 4.79 -4.56 -10.91
C PHE A 684 5.47 -4.26 -12.28
N PRO A 685 5.35 -3.04 -12.82
CA PRO A 685 5.97 -2.70 -14.09
C PRO A 685 7.49 -2.51 -13.95
N THR A 686 8.19 -2.62 -15.07
CA THR A 686 9.55 -2.10 -15.22
C THR A 686 9.58 -0.57 -15.11
N GLU A 687 10.79 -0.02 -14.98
CA GLU A 687 11.04 1.38 -15.35
C GLU A 687 10.66 1.66 -16.82
N VAL A 688 10.39 2.92 -17.15
CA VAL A 688 9.99 3.33 -18.51
C VAL A 688 11.19 3.54 -19.41
N VAL A 689 11.14 2.98 -20.61
CA VAL A 689 12.08 3.26 -21.71
C VAL A 689 11.36 3.98 -22.84
N SER A 690 12.06 4.86 -23.54
CA SER A 690 11.50 5.62 -24.66
C SER A 690 12.37 5.57 -25.91
N VAL A 691 11.74 5.84 -27.05
CA VAL A 691 12.41 6.10 -28.34
C VAL A 691 11.78 7.32 -29.02
N TYR A 692 12.58 7.94 -29.88
CA TYR A 692 12.13 9.02 -30.76
C TYR A 692 12.88 8.91 -32.09
N ASP A 693 12.16 8.73 -33.20
CA ASP A 693 12.76 8.64 -34.53
C ASP A 693 12.57 9.93 -35.31
N VAL A 694 13.63 10.32 -36.02
CA VAL A 694 13.67 11.44 -36.96
C VAL A 694 14.37 10.93 -38.24
N PRO A 695 13.72 10.92 -39.41
CA PRO A 695 14.26 10.32 -40.63
C PRO A 695 15.63 10.89 -41.03
N GLU A 696 15.79 12.20 -40.93
CA GLU A 696 17.02 12.94 -41.24
C GLU A 696 17.87 13.26 -39.99
N ALA A 697 17.78 12.42 -38.95
CA ALA A 697 18.54 12.61 -37.73
C ALA A 697 20.05 12.73 -38.01
N GLN A 698 20.67 13.73 -37.40
CA GLN A 698 22.09 13.98 -37.52
C GLN A 698 22.91 12.95 -36.74
N LYS A 699 22.38 12.54 -35.58
CA LYS A 699 23.02 11.66 -34.59
C LYS A 699 21.97 10.93 -33.74
N THR A 700 22.39 9.93 -32.97
CA THR A 700 21.58 9.18 -32.02
C THR A 700 22.08 9.40 -30.58
N VAL A 701 21.15 9.68 -29.68
CA VAL A 701 21.37 9.82 -28.23
C VAL A 701 20.87 8.55 -27.53
N LEU A 702 21.72 7.95 -26.70
CA LEU A 702 21.35 6.91 -25.75
C LEU A 702 21.02 7.57 -24.40
N VAL A 703 19.78 7.45 -23.96
CA VAL A 703 19.37 7.88 -22.60
C VAL A 703 19.42 6.67 -21.67
N VAL A 704 20.17 6.76 -20.58
CA VAL A 704 20.36 5.69 -19.60
C VAL A 704 19.78 6.12 -18.26
N ASN A 705 18.81 5.38 -17.74
CA ASN A 705 18.34 5.60 -16.37
C ASN A 705 19.22 4.86 -15.37
N GLY A 706 20.02 5.62 -14.62
CA GLY A 706 20.79 5.16 -13.47
C GLY A 706 20.10 5.41 -12.13
N PHE A 707 18.96 6.11 -12.09
CA PHE A 707 18.27 6.44 -10.86
C PHE A 707 17.26 5.35 -10.46
N GLN A 708 17.76 4.36 -9.73
CA GLN A 708 16.97 3.22 -9.23
C GLN A 708 16.77 3.26 -7.71
N ARG A 709 17.40 4.22 -7.02
CA ARG A 709 17.42 4.29 -5.56
C ARG A 709 16.02 4.42 -4.96
N LEU A 710 15.72 3.49 -4.06
CA LEU A 710 14.68 3.57 -3.04
C LEU A 710 15.35 3.43 -1.68
N ALA A 711 15.06 4.32 -0.74
CA ALA A 711 15.80 4.38 0.51
C ALA A 711 14.94 4.88 1.66
N SER A 712 15.26 4.42 2.88
CA SER A 712 14.79 5.06 4.11
C SER A 712 15.41 6.46 4.26
N PRO A 713 14.92 7.28 5.20
CA PRO A 713 15.66 8.46 5.63
C PRO A 713 17.03 8.09 6.22
N SER A 714 17.91 9.09 6.34
CA SER A 714 19.24 8.95 6.93
C SER A 714 19.19 8.34 8.33
N VAL A 715 19.99 7.32 8.58
CA VAL A 715 19.97 6.57 9.84
C VAL A 715 21.07 7.03 10.78
N ILE A 716 20.68 7.44 11.99
CA ILE A 716 21.62 7.64 13.11
C ILE A 716 21.54 6.41 14.00
N ASP A 717 22.65 5.70 14.17
CA ASP A 717 22.76 4.59 15.12
C ASP A 717 24.19 4.49 15.68
N ASN A 718 24.44 5.10 16.83
CA ASN A 718 25.75 5.10 17.49
C ASN A 718 25.65 4.75 18.98
N GLN A 719 26.67 5.00 19.81
CA GLN A 719 26.59 4.61 21.23
C GLN A 719 25.51 5.35 22.03
N LEU A 720 25.21 6.61 21.68
CA LEU A 720 24.34 7.49 22.45
C LEU A 720 23.03 7.82 21.74
N SER A 721 23.02 7.78 20.41
CA SER A 721 21.90 8.28 19.61
C SER A 721 21.33 7.25 18.64
N GLN A 722 20.01 7.27 18.46
CA GLN A 722 19.26 6.45 17.50
C GLN A 722 18.14 7.24 16.82
N GLY A 723 17.92 7.01 15.53
CA GLY A 723 16.81 7.68 14.83
C GLY A 723 16.99 7.85 13.34
N PHE A 724 16.09 8.67 12.80
CA PHE A 724 16.06 9.07 11.40
C PHE A 724 16.25 10.58 11.26
N ASP A 725 17.22 10.99 10.47
CA ASP A 725 17.52 12.38 10.17
C ASP A 725 17.01 12.72 8.76
N LEU A 726 15.76 13.20 8.71
CA LEU A 726 15.10 13.61 7.47
C LEU A 726 15.69 14.90 6.91
N GLU A 727 16.41 15.70 7.72
CA GLU A 727 17.07 16.90 7.21
C GLU A 727 18.26 16.49 6.35
N GLU A 728 19.10 15.56 6.81
CA GLU A 728 20.27 15.06 6.07
C GLU A 728 19.89 14.24 4.82
N ASP A 729 18.87 13.39 4.90
CA ASP A 729 18.20 12.78 3.74
C ASP A 729 16.84 12.23 4.16
N ALA A 730 15.78 12.70 3.52
CA ALA A 730 14.43 12.19 3.72
C ALA A 730 14.20 10.78 3.12
N GLY A 731 15.18 10.27 2.38
CA GLY A 731 15.07 9.02 1.63
C GLY A 731 14.28 9.19 0.34
N VAL A 732 13.99 8.06 -0.31
CA VAL A 732 13.32 8.03 -1.62
C VAL A 732 12.31 6.90 -1.64
N THR A 733 11.02 7.23 -1.73
CA THR A 733 9.92 6.24 -1.77
C THR A 733 9.61 5.77 -3.19
N TYR A 734 8.92 4.63 -3.33
CA TYR A 734 8.34 4.20 -4.61
C TYR A 734 7.12 5.09 -4.90
N GLY A 735 7.29 6.02 -5.84
CA GLY A 735 6.32 7.09 -6.10
C GLY A 735 6.04 7.96 -4.88
N ARG A 736 4.86 8.57 -4.86
CA ARG A 736 4.38 9.44 -3.77
C ARG A 736 4.18 8.66 -2.47
N THR A 737 4.47 9.30 -1.33
CA THR A 737 4.18 8.80 0.01
C THR A 737 3.33 9.76 0.83
N ALA A 738 2.56 9.19 1.75
CA ALA A 738 1.72 9.87 2.72
C ALA A 738 2.14 9.59 4.18
N GLY A 739 3.29 8.93 4.37
CA GLY A 739 3.69 8.36 5.66
C GLY A 739 4.42 9.29 6.62
N TRP A 740 4.81 10.48 6.19
CA TRP A 740 5.64 11.38 7.01
C TRP A 740 4.81 12.29 7.89
N LEU A 741 5.15 12.32 9.17
CA LEU A 741 4.56 13.25 10.13
C LEU A 741 5.42 14.51 10.30
N GLY A 742 6.73 14.35 10.40
CA GLY A 742 7.66 15.45 10.64
C GLY A 742 9.08 14.97 10.95
N TYR A 743 9.91 15.90 11.42
CA TYR A 743 11.32 15.63 11.75
C TYR A 743 11.45 15.04 13.17
N GLN A 744 12.32 14.05 13.30
CA GLN A 744 12.67 13.51 14.61
C GLN A 744 13.49 14.55 15.39
N THR A 745 13.12 14.78 16.65
CA THR A 745 13.81 15.71 17.55
C THR A 745 14.39 15.03 18.78
N GLY A 746 13.90 13.83 19.14
CA GLY A 746 14.45 13.02 20.23
C GLY A 746 15.34 11.88 19.74
N PHE A 747 16.65 11.95 19.96
CA PHE A 747 17.61 10.93 19.50
C PHE A 747 18.27 10.12 20.63
N ASP A 748 18.10 10.51 21.90
CA ASP A 748 18.82 9.93 23.04
C ASP A 748 18.38 8.48 23.33
N LYS A 749 19.29 7.52 23.20
CA LYS A 749 19.04 6.10 23.46
C LYS A 749 18.62 5.81 24.90
N SER A 750 19.06 6.61 25.87
CA SER A 750 18.69 6.41 27.27
C SER A 750 17.21 6.68 27.56
N LYS A 751 16.51 7.31 26.60
CA LYS A 751 15.10 7.70 26.66
C LYS A 751 14.17 6.73 25.91
N MET A 752 14.68 5.57 25.53
CA MET A 752 13.91 4.52 24.85
C MET A 752 12.68 4.11 25.66
N GLY A 753 11.54 3.97 24.98
CA GLY A 753 10.26 3.64 25.60
C GLY A 753 9.50 4.80 26.25
N SER A 754 10.06 6.01 26.27
CA SER A 754 9.31 7.21 26.66
C SER A 754 8.53 7.73 25.45
N GLU A 755 7.22 7.94 25.61
CA GLU A 755 6.35 8.57 24.60
C GLU A 755 6.27 10.10 24.77
N ARG A 756 7.08 10.67 25.67
CA ARG A 756 7.15 12.12 25.93
C ARG A 756 7.99 12.82 24.87
N ARG A 757 7.99 14.16 24.89
CA ARG A 757 8.75 14.99 23.94
C ARG A 757 10.27 14.77 23.97
N ASP A 758 10.80 14.25 25.08
CA ASP A 758 12.22 13.89 25.24
C ASP A 758 12.50 12.39 24.94
N GLY A 759 11.49 11.65 24.50
CA GLY A 759 11.60 10.22 24.18
C GLY A 759 12.43 9.95 22.94
N LEU A 760 13.08 8.78 22.90
CA LEU A 760 13.76 8.31 21.68
C LEU A 760 12.74 8.19 20.55
N GLY A 761 13.06 8.75 19.39
CA GLY A 761 12.20 8.73 18.23
C GLY A 761 11.20 9.89 18.18
N PHE A 762 11.04 10.69 19.25
CA PHE A 762 10.01 11.73 19.30
C PHE A 762 10.07 12.64 18.07
N THR A 763 8.94 12.79 17.38
CA THR A 763 8.82 13.43 16.07
C THR A 763 7.84 14.61 16.14
N ASN A 764 8.16 15.72 15.46
CA ASN A 764 7.24 16.86 15.33
C ASN A 764 6.18 16.61 14.23
N ASP A 765 5.29 17.57 13.99
CA ASP A 765 4.17 17.45 13.04
C ASP A 765 4.29 18.38 11.82
N SER A 766 5.50 18.84 11.49
CA SER A 766 5.73 19.84 10.44
C SER A 766 5.39 19.38 9.01
N LEU A 767 5.32 18.06 8.79
CA LEU A 767 4.96 17.45 7.50
C LEU A 767 3.54 16.85 7.53
N MET A 768 2.80 17.01 8.63
CA MET A 768 1.47 16.44 8.78
C MET A 768 0.54 16.92 7.65
N GLY A 769 -0.14 15.97 7.01
CA GLY A 769 -1.04 16.27 5.90
C GLY A 769 -0.33 16.42 4.55
N GLN A 770 1.01 16.37 4.49
CA GLN A 770 1.79 16.50 3.27
C GLN A 770 1.99 15.18 2.53
N PHE A 771 1.83 15.23 1.21
CA PHE A 771 2.29 14.18 0.31
C PHE A 771 3.67 14.54 -0.21
N ILE A 772 4.56 13.57 -0.26
CA ILE A 772 5.94 13.76 -0.71
C ILE A 772 6.19 12.86 -1.92
N ALA A 773 6.65 13.43 -3.02
CA ALA A 773 7.00 12.70 -4.22
C ALA A 773 8.32 11.92 -4.04
N GLY A 774 8.34 10.69 -4.56
CA GLY A 774 9.50 9.81 -4.61
C GLY A 774 9.89 9.47 -6.05
N ASN A 775 10.50 8.31 -6.25
CA ASN A 775 10.95 7.83 -7.55
C ASN A 775 9.79 7.15 -8.30
N ASP A 776 9.39 7.71 -9.44
CA ASP A 776 8.32 7.18 -10.31
C ASP A 776 8.83 6.32 -11.48
N PHE A 777 10.15 6.23 -11.65
CA PHE A 777 10.84 5.48 -12.70
C PHE A 777 10.44 5.89 -14.15
N ASP A 778 10.03 7.15 -14.37
CA ASP A 778 9.61 7.68 -15.69
C ASP A 778 10.55 8.76 -16.27
N TYR A 779 11.75 8.95 -15.71
CA TYR A 779 12.62 10.08 -16.08
C TYR A 779 13.24 9.99 -17.50
N ILE A 780 13.36 8.79 -18.08
CA ILE A 780 13.75 8.62 -19.51
C ILE A 780 12.75 9.34 -20.42
N ARG A 781 11.45 9.27 -20.11
CA ARG A 781 10.42 9.95 -20.90
C ARG A 781 10.61 11.46 -20.86
N THR A 782 10.87 12.02 -19.68
CA THR A 782 11.15 13.45 -19.48
C THR A 782 12.35 13.92 -20.31
N HIS A 783 13.45 13.18 -20.30
CA HIS A 783 14.65 13.52 -21.09
C HIS A 783 14.40 13.35 -22.59
N THR A 784 13.75 12.26 -23.00
CA THR A 784 13.42 12.00 -24.41
C THR A 784 12.53 13.08 -24.99
N GLN A 785 11.51 13.54 -24.25
CA GLN A 785 10.66 14.66 -24.65
C GLN A 785 11.45 15.96 -24.80
N ALA A 786 12.37 16.26 -23.87
CA ALA A 786 13.21 17.44 -23.97
C ALA A 786 14.15 17.39 -25.19
N ILE A 787 14.77 16.24 -25.47
CA ILE A 787 15.62 16.03 -26.64
C ILE A 787 14.81 16.15 -27.95
N ALA A 788 13.60 15.58 -27.98
CA ALA A 788 12.72 15.60 -29.14
C ALA A 788 12.39 17.04 -29.60
N THR A 789 12.39 18.02 -28.69
CA THR A 789 12.17 19.44 -29.06
C THR A 789 13.26 20.02 -29.98
N ALA A 790 14.43 19.39 -30.09
CA ALA A 790 15.47 19.78 -31.03
C ALA A 790 15.16 19.36 -32.47
N ASN A 791 14.31 18.33 -32.65
CA ASN A 791 13.94 17.72 -33.92
C ASN A 791 15.13 17.42 -34.87
N LYS A 792 16.23 16.91 -34.31
CA LYS A 792 17.50 16.65 -35.03
C LYS A 792 18.16 15.33 -34.68
N TYR A 793 17.72 14.68 -33.61
CA TYR A 793 18.43 13.53 -33.04
C TYR A 793 17.44 12.40 -32.80
N ARG A 794 17.88 11.18 -33.11
CA ARG A 794 17.19 9.97 -32.68
C ARG A 794 17.44 9.75 -31.20
N VAL A 795 16.47 9.21 -30.49
CA VAL A 795 16.62 8.78 -29.10
C VAL A 795 16.34 7.29 -28.99
N VAL A 796 17.23 6.60 -28.31
CA VAL A 796 17.06 5.25 -27.80
C VAL A 796 17.35 5.25 -26.31
N SER A 797 16.93 4.23 -25.57
CA SER A 797 17.10 4.26 -24.13
C SER A 797 17.22 2.89 -23.49
N CYS A 798 17.77 2.87 -22.29
CA CYS A 798 17.85 1.66 -21.49
C CYS A 798 17.96 1.94 -19.99
N SER A 799 17.62 0.93 -19.20
CA SER A 799 18.02 0.85 -17.80
C SER A 799 19.55 0.78 -17.67
N SER A 800 20.10 1.25 -16.54
CA SER A 800 21.53 1.10 -16.22
C SER A 800 22.00 -0.35 -16.23
N GLN A 801 21.16 -1.28 -15.77
CA GLN A 801 21.50 -2.70 -15.75
C GLN A 801 21.67 -3.27 -17.18
N ALA A 802 20.86 -2.83 -18.15
CA ALA A 802 21.05 -3.26 -19.55
C ALA A 802 22.40 -2.80 -20.11
N LEU A 803 22.88 -1.62 -19.70
CA LEU A 803 24.21 -1.14 -20.03
C LEU A 803 25.30 -1.99 -19.35
N GLU A 804 25.21 -2.17 -18.03
CA GLU A 804 26.23 -2.88 -17.24
C GLU A 804 26.40 -4.36 -17.62
N PHE A 805 25.32 -5.02 -18.04
CA PHE A 805 25.35 -6.41 -18.46
C PHE A 805 25.64 -6.61 -19.96
N ASN A 806 26.04 -5.55 -20.68
CA ASN A 806 26.29 -5.56 -22.13
C ASN A 806 25.08 -5.99 -23.00
N ASP A 807 23.86 -5.83 -22.50
CA ASP A 807 22.66 -5.97 -23.34
C ASP A 807 22.58 -4.77 -24.32
N VAL A 808 23.03 -3.58 -23.90
CA VAL A 808 23.19 -2.38 -24.73
C VAL A 808 24.65 -1.95 -24.79
N HIS A 809 25.13 -1.62 -26.00
CA HIS A 809 26.51 -1.20 -26.24
C HIS A 809 26.56 0.29 -26.59
N PRO A 810 27.08 1.15 -25.70
CA PRO A 810 26.97 2.60 -25.88
C PRO A 810 27.80 3.12 -27.07
N GLN A 811 28.83 2.39 -27.49
CA GLN A 811 29.72 2.78 -28.60
C GLN A 811 29.03 2.80 -29.98
N LYS A 812 27.75 2.41 -30.05
CA LYS A 812 26.91 2.52 -31.26
C LYS A 812 26.31 3.91 -31.46
N TYR A 813 26.37 4.79 -30.45
CA TYR A 813 25.69 6.07 -30.45
C TYR A 813 26.69 7.22 -30.30
N GLU A 814 26.29 8.44 -30.63
CA GLU A 814 27.19 9.59 -30.56
C GLU A 814 27.15 10.30 -29.20
N MET A 815 26.08 10.13 -28.43
CA MET A 815 25.94 10.71 -27.10
C MET A 815 25.27 9.75 -26.12
N MET A 816 25.72 9.81 -24.86
CA MET A 816 25.09 9.17 -23.71
C MET A 816 24.57 10.25 -22.76
N ASP A 817 23.29 10.21 -22.45
CA ASP A 817 22.61 10.98 -21.41
C ASP A 817 22.34 10.07 -20.20
N LEU A 818 23.12 10.22 -19.14
CA LEU A 818 23.06 9.38 -17.94
C LEU A 818 22.34 10.12 -16.81
N ILE A 819 21.14 9.62 -16.51
CA ILE A 819 20.25 10.14 -15.45
C ILE A 819 20.61 9.46 -14.14
N LEU A 820 21.16 10.20 -13.18
CA LEU A 820 21.54 9.65 -11.87
C LEU A 820 20.60 10.11 -10.75
N GLY A 821 19.77 11.13 -10.95
CA GLY A 821 18.79 11.59 -9.96
C GLY A 821 19.37 11.71 -8.55
N LEU A 822 18.79 10.98 -7.60
CA LEU A 822 19.27 10.84 -6.21
C LEU A 822 20.03 9.54 -5.94
N GLN A 823 20.52 8.83 -6.96
CA GLN A 823 21.32 7.62 -6.82
C GLN A 823 22.49 7.87 -5.87
N ARG A 824 22.71 6.99 -4.88
CA ARG A 824 23.87 7.00 -3.96
C ARG A 824 23.92 5.76 -3.09
N LYS A 825 25.12 5.29 -2.77
CA LYS A 825 25.38 4.25 -1.77
C LYS A 825 25.52 4.91 -0.40
N ASP A 826 24.39 5.10 0.25
CA ASP A 826 24.29 5.78 1.55
C ASP A 826 24.87 5.00 2.76
N GLY A 827 25.10 3.69 2.61
CA GLY A 827 25.70 2.84 3.63
C GLY A 827 24.74 2.34 4.72
N TYR A 828 23.46 2.71 4.67
CA TYR A 828 22.45 2.27 5.64
C TYR A 828 21.22 1.60 5.04
N SER A 829 20.89 1.89 3.78
CA SER A 829 19.77 1.29 3.05
C SER A 829 19.97 -0.21 2.88
N LEU A 830 18.87 -0.97 2.81
CA LEU A 830 18.92 -2.43 2.70
C LEU A 830 19.39 -2.89 1.32
N VAL A 831 19.23 -2.05 0.30
CA VAL A 831 19.75 -2.25 -1.05
C VAL A 831 20.79 -1.17 -1.35
N PRO A 832 22.02 -1.52 -1.81
CA PRO A 832 23.03 -0.52 -2.15
C PRO A 832 22.84 0.03 -3.58
N TYR A 833 22.85 1.36 -3.72
CA TYR A 833 22.62 2.06 -4.99
C TYR A 833 23.82 2.92 -5.40
N GLN A 834 24.92 2.31 -5.84
CA GLN A 834 26.11 3.07 -6.26
C GLN A 834 25.82 3.96 -7.48
N VAL A 835 26.35 5.18 -7.50
CA VAL A 835 26.18 6.14 -8.60
C VAL A 835 26.79 5.61 -9.90
N MET A 836 28.05 5.17 -9.85
CA MET A 836 28.71 4.51 -10.98
C MET A 836 29.48 3.28 -10.50
N THR A 837 28.94 2.10 -10.81
CA THR A 837 29.64 0.84 -10.57
C THR A 837 30.96 0.79 -11.37
N PRO A 838 31.94 -0.04 -10.98
CA PRO A 838 33.17 -0.21 -11.75
C PRO A 838 32.92 -0.56 -13.22
N ILE A 839 31.87 -1.34 -13.52
CA ILE A 839 31.50 -1.72 -14.88
C ILE A 839 30.93 -0.52 -15.64
N MET A 840 30.00 0.24 -15.04
CA MET A 840 29.46 1.45 -15.66
C MET A 840 30.57 2.47 -15.97
N ARG A 841 31.50 2.68 -15.04
CA ARG A 841 32.67 3.54 -15.27
C ARG A 841 33.51 3.10 -16.46
N GLU A 842 33.69 1.80 -16.63
CA GLU A 842 34.44 1.26 -17.76
C GLU A 842 33.71 1.51 -19.09
N HIS A 843 32.39 1.33 -19.13
CA HIS A 843 31.58 1.66 -20.30
C HIS A 843 31.69 3.14 -20.69
N ILE A 844 31.52 4.04 -19.72
CA ILE A 844 31.61 5.49 -19.93
C ILE A 844 33.03 5.88 -20.38
N ARG A 845 34.07 5.32 -19.75
CA ARG A 845 35.47 5.57 -20.13
C ARG A 845 35.76 5.15 -21.56
N LEU A 846 35.33 3.96 -21.97
CA LEU A 846 35.53 3.45 -23.33
C LEU A 846 34.73 4.25 -24.35
N PHE A 847 33.53 4.69 -23.98
CA PHE A 847 32.69 5.55 -24.80
C PHE A 847 33.33 6.92 -25.05
N ALA A 848 33.77 7.60 -23.98
CA ALA A 848 34.48 8.88 -24.07
C ALA A 848 35.79 8.77 -24.88
N LYS A 849 36.58 7.71 -24.66
CA LYS A 849 37.81 7.45 -25.42
C LYS A 849 37.60 7.30 -26.94
N LYS A 850 36.40 6.93 -27.37
CA LYS A 850 36.03 6.83 -28.80
C LYS A 850 35.38 8.11 -29.34
N GLY A 851 35.37 9.19 -28.55
CA GLY A 851 34.79 10.48 -28.93
C GLY A 851 33.29 10.62 -28.67
N GLY A 852 32.69 9.69 -27.91
CA GLY A 852 31.29 9.79 -27.50
C GLY A 852 31.06 10.96 -26.55
N ALA A 853 29.98 11.71 -26.75
CA ALA A 853 29.63 12.88 -25.93
C ALA A 853 28.84 12.48 -24.68
N LEU A 854 29.14 13.08 -23.53
CA LEU A 854 28.52 12.74 -22.26
C LEU A 854 27.63 13.87 -21.72
N LEU A 855 26.41 13.53 -21.33
CA LEU A 855 25.61 14.32 -20.39
C LEU A 855 25.39 13.47 -19.15
N VAL A 856 25.78 13.98 -17.98
CA VAL A 856 25.63 13.30 -16.69
C VAL A 856 24.96 14.27 -15.73
N SER A 857 23.85 13.87 -15.12
CA SER A 857 23.14 14.73 -14.15
C SER A 857 22.66 13.96 -12.92
N GLY A 858 22.95 14.48 -11.73
CA GLY A 858 22.56 13.86 -10.46
C GLY A 858 23.03 14.67 -9.25
N ALA A 859 22.51 14.34 -8.06
CA ALA A 859 22.75 15.11 -6.83
C ALA A 859 23.82 14.54 -5.89
N TYR A 860 24.46 13.40 -6.20
CA TYR A 860 25.40 12.72 -5.28
C TYR A 860 26.64 12.12 -5.97
N LEU A 861 26.98 12.62 -7.15
CA LEU A 861 28.09 12.12 -7.96
C LEU A 861 29.43 12.22 -7.23
N GLY A 862 29.72 13.34 -6.57
CA GLY A 862 30.94 13.57 -5.82
C GLY A 862 30.95 12.81 -4.49
N THR A 863 29.92 12.98 -3.67
CA THR A 863 29.83 12.39 -2.32
C THR A 863 29.92 10.86 -2.35
N ASP A 864 29.35 10.20 -3.36
CA ASP A 864 29.39 8.75 -3.51
C ASP A 864 30.73 8.22 -4.07
N MET A 865 31.54 9.08 -4.70
CA MET A 865 32.75 8.70 -5.46
C MET A 865 34.01 9.32 -4.85
N GLN A 866 34.36 8.88 -3.64
CA GLN A 866 35.42 9.49 -2.82
C GLN A 866 36.73 8.70 -2.76
N GLU A 867 36.77 7.45 -3.22
CA GLU A 867 38.02 6.68 -3.23
C GLU A 867 39.07 7.32 -4.17
N PRO A 868 40.39 7.18 -3.93
CA PRO A 868 41.41 7.82 -4.76
C PRO A 868 41.29 7.52 -6.26
N ALA A 869 40.87 6.31 -6.63
CA ALA A 869 40.63 5.93 -8.03
C ALA A 869 39.33 6.52 -8.59
N GLU A 870 38.32 6.76 -7.74
CA GLU A 870 37.06 7.40 -8.11
C GLU A 870 37.25 8.89 -8.33
N ARG A 871 37.97 9.59 -7.44
CA ARG A 871 38.32 11.00 -7.62
C ARG A 871 39.10 11.22 -8.91
N ARG A 872 40.11 10.38 -9.19
CA ARG A 872 40.83 10.42 -10.47
C ARG A 872 39.91 10.18 -11.66
N TYR A 873 38.96 9.24 -11.55
CA TYR A 873 37.99 9.01 -12.61
C TYR A 873 37.10 10.24 -12.88
N LEU A 874 36.61 10.90 -11.82
CA LEU A 874 35.84 12.15 -11.94
C LEU A 874 36.65 13.25 -12.63
N GLU A 875 37.92 13.40 -12.27
CA GLU A 875 38.84 14.39 -12.86
C GLU A 875 39.19 14.04 -14.32
N ASP A 876 39.52 12.79 -14.60
CA ASP A 876 40.02 12.35 -15.91
C ASP A 876 38.91 12.24 -16.96
N ILE A 877 37.73 11.76 -16.58
CA ILE A 877 36.64 11.43 -17.52
C ILE A 877 35.53 12.47 -17.49
N LEU A 878 35.07 12.89 -16.31
CA LEU A 878 33.98 13.86 -16.19
C LEU A 878 34.47 15.31 -16.07
N LYS A 879 35.79 15.51 -15.98
CA LYS A 879 36.49 16.81 -15.88
C LYS A 879 36.00 17.67 -14.70
N ILE A 880 35.69 17.03 -13.59
CA ILE A 880 35.20 17.68 -12.38
C ILE A 880 36.02 17.31 -11.14
N LYS A 881 35.99 18.19 -10.16
CA LYS A 881 36.43 17.95 -8.79
C LYS A 881 35.27 18.24 -7.84
N PHE A 882 34.99 17.31 -6.94
CA PHE A 882 34.00 17.54 -5.89
C PHE A 882 34.54 18.55 -4.86
N SER A 883 33.75 19.60 -4.60
CA SER A 883 34.10 20.69 -3.68
C SER A 883 33.10 20.87 -2.53
N GLY A 884 32.17 19.92 -2.35
CA GLY A 884 31.20 19.91 -1.27
C GLY A 884 29.75 19.92 -1.77
N ARG A 885 28.82 19.95 -0.81
CA ARG A 885 27.39 20.10 -1.07
C ARG A 885 27.03 21.57 -1.08
N ASP A 886 26.09 21.95 -1.93
CA ASP A 886 25.49 23.29 -1.91
C ASP A 886 24.54 23.37 -0.71
N LEU A 887 24.98 24.04 0.35
CA LEU A 887 24.24 24.19 1.60
C LEU A 887 23.53 25.56 1.71
N ASP A 888 23.46 26.35 0.62
CA ASP A 888 23.00 27.76 0.60
C ASP A 888 22.12 28.08 1.81
N SER A 889 22.59 28.96 2.70
CA SER A 889 21.90 29.21 3.98
C SER A 889 20.48 29.76 3.79
N LEU A 890 20.20 30.35 2.62
CA LEU A 890 18.87 30.82 2.22
C LEU A 890 18.05 29.73 1.50
N GLN A 891 18.66 28.59 1.22
CA GLN A 891 18.11 27.43 0.54
C GLN A 891 17.40 27.81 -0.77
N ARG A 892 17.98 28.75 -1.52
CA ARG A 892 17.44 29.18 -2.80
C ARG A 892 17.56 28.04 -3.80
N ASP A 893 16.57 27.96 -4.66
CA ASP A 893 16.43 26.91 -5.66
C ASP A 893 16.72 27.43 -7.08
N SER A 894 17.36 28.60 -7.21
CA SER A 894 17.68 29.19 -8.51
C SER A 894 19.06 28.81 -9.02
N ILE A 895 19.14 28.59 -10.32
CA ILE A 895 20.36 28.30 -11.07
C ILE A 895 20.42 29.27 -12.25
N ARG A 896 21.61 29.81 -12.51
CA ARG A 896 21.88 30.74 -13.62
C ARG A 896 22.99 30.22 -14.51
N GLY A 897 22.86 30.42 -15.81
CA GLY A 897 23.83 29.97 -16.80
C GLY A 897 23.19 29.81 -18.17
N LEU A 898 24.00 29.59 -19.21
CA LEU A 898 23.50 29.40 -20.58
C LEU A 898 22.57 30.53 -21.09
N GLY A 899 22.72 31.76 -20.55
CA GLY A 899 21.87 32.91 -20.89
C GLY A 899 20.47 32.89 -20.27
N THR A 900 20.22 32.06 -19.26
CA THR A 900 18.91 31.94 -18.59
C THR A 900 19.04 31.78 -17.07
N GLU A 901 17.90 31.89 -16.38
CA GLU A 901 17.73 31.61 -14.96
C GLU A 901 16.46 30.76 -14.77
N PHE A 902 16.56 29.71 -13.95
CA PHE A 902 15.48 28.76 -13.70
C PHE A 902 15.56 28.22 -12.28
N THR A 903 14.51 27.53 -11.87
CA THR A 903 14.42 26.89 -10.55
C THR A 903 14.28 25.37 -10.67
N PHE A 904 14.72 24.66 -9.64
CA PHE A 904 14.61 23.21 -9.56
C PHE A 904 13.95 22.77 -8.25
N TYR A 905 13.48 21.53 -8.19
CA TYR A 905 12.90 20.94 -6.98
C TYR A 905 13.98 20.67 -5.93
N ARG A 906 14.32 21.69 -5.12
CA ARG A 906 15.25 21.58 -3.99
C ARG A 906 14.58 21.04 -2.71
N HIS A 907 13.30 21.34 -2.51
CA HIS A 907 12.58 21.09 -1.25
C HIS A 907 11.56 19.96 -1.39
N LEU A 908 11.27 19.22 -0.30
CA LEU A 908 10.19 18.20 -0.29
C LEU A 908 8.87 18.82 -0.76
N ASN A 909 8.17 18.11 -1.65
CA ASN A 909 6.93 18.58 -2.26
C ASN A 909 6.15 17.40 -2.83
N GLU A 910 4.91 17.65 -3.26
CA GLU A 910 3.99 16.62 -3.76
C GLU A 910 4.11 16.33 -5.28
N ARG A 911 4.90 17.13 -6.02
CA ARG A 911 4.95 17.14 -7.49
C ARG A 911 6.12 16.34 -8.07
N HIS A 912 7.30 16.44 -7.47
CA HIS A 912 8.51 15.77 -7.95
C HIS A 912 9.48 15.51 -6.79
N TYR A 913 10.31 14.47 -6.90
CA TYR A 913 11.36 14.24 -5.89
C TYR A 913 12.28 15.45 -5.76
N ALA A 914 12.84 15.64 -4.57
CA ALA A 914 13.60 16.83 -4.22
C ALA A 914 15.10 16.55 -4.13
N ALA A 915 15.91 17.33 -4.85
CA ALA A 915 17.36 17.35 -4.72
C ALA A 915 17.76 18.33 -3.60
N HIS A 916 17.67 17.88 -2.35
CA HIS A 916 17.92 18.70 -1.13
C HIS A 916 19.33 19.26 -1.06
N TYR A 917 20.32 18.40 -1.37
CA TYR A 917 21.73 18.73 -1.29
C TYR A 917 22.40 18.49 -2.63
N PRO A 918 22.15 19.35 -3.63
CA PRO A 918 22.89 19.28 -4.88
C PRO A 918 24.37 19.58 -4.61
N GLU A 919 25.25 19.21 -5.55
CA GLU A 919 26.70 19.21 -5.34
C GLU A 919 27.43 20.30 -6.09
N ILE A 920 28.44 20.86 -5.42
CA ILE A 920 29.37 21.80 -6.00
C ILE A 920 30.46 21.02 -6.75
N LEU A 921 30.43 21.10 -8.07
CA LEU A 921 31.35 20.40 -8.97
C LEU A 921 32.25 21.43 -9.66
N GLU A 922 33.51 21.53 -9.24
CA GLU A 922 34.45 22.49 -9.82
C GLU A 922 35.11 21.94 -11.09
N PRO A 923 35.34 22.76 -12.13
CA PRO A 923 35.92 22.30 -13.38
C PRO A 923 37.41 21.97 -13.25
N VAL A 924 37.83 20.89 -13.91
CA VAL A 924 39.26 20.58 -14.16
C VAL A 924 39.62 21.12 -15.54
N TYR A 925 40.62 22.01 -15.60
CA TYR A 925 41.06 22.64 -16.86
C TYR A 925 41.32 21.57 -17.96
N PRO A 926 40.88 21.77 -19.21
CA PRO A 926 40.28 22.99 -19.78
C PRO A 926 38.74 23.07 -19.70
N ALA A 927 38.08 22.30 -18.83
CA ALA A 927 36.65 22.46 -18.59
C ALA A 927 36.34 23.81 -17.89
N PHE A 928 35.08 24.23 -17.93
CA PHE A 928 34.61 25.48 -17.32
C PHE A 928 33.20 25.34 -16.72
N SER A 929 32.85 26.22 -15.78
CA SER A 929 31.51 26.27 -15.18
C SER A 929 30.49 26.84 -16.17
N ALA A 930 29.51 26.04 -16.58
CA ALA A 930 28.45 26.44 -17.51
C ALA A 930 27.21 27.00 -16.81
N MET A 931 26.92 26.51 -15.59
CA MET A 931 25.85 27.01 -14.73
C MET A 931 26.34 27.14 -13.29
N LYS A 932 25.69 28.01 -12.52
CA LYS A 932 26.01 28.31 -11.13
C LYS A 932 24.75 28.34 -10.27
N TYR A 933 24.89 27.92 -9.02
CA TYR A 933 23.88 28.10 -7.98
C TYR A 933 23.74 29.59 -7.62
N ALA A 934 22.73 29.89 -6.80
CA ALA A 934 22.38 31.24 -6.36
C ALA A 934 23.48 31.95 -5.54
N ASP A 935 24.44 31.19 -5.01
CA ASP A 935 25.59 31.65 -4.21
C ASP A 935 26.92 31.62 -4.99
N ASP A 936 26.85 31.53 -6.32
CA ASP A 936 27.97 31.59 -7.27
C ASP A 936 28.86 30.35 -7.39
N TYR A 937 28.61 29.29 -6.61
CA TYR A 937 29.28 28.00 -6.78
C TYR A 937 28.87 27.28 -8.07
N SER A 938 29.77 26.44 -8.59
CA SER A 938 29.55 25.73 -9.85
C SER A 938 28.49 24.63 -9.70
N ALA A 939 27.42 24.74 -10.49
CA ALA A 939 26.32 23.76 -10.55
C ALA A 939 26.45 22.79 -11.73
N CYS A 940 27.22 23.19 -12.75
CA CYS A 940 27.39 22.42 -13.98
C CYS A 940 28.72 22.78 -14.63
N VAL A 941 29.46 21.74 -15.01
CA VAL A 941 30.75 21.83 -15.69
C VAL A 941 30.61 21.34 -17.13
N ALA A 942 31.15 22.11 -18.06
CA ALA A 942 31.21 21.78 -19.47
C ALA A 942 32.67 21.60 -19.92
N TYR A 943 32.92 20.52 -20.66
CA TYR A 943 34.20 20.19 -21.27
C TYR A 943 34.05 20.11 -22.79
N SER A 944 34.84 20.89 -23.51
CA SER A 944 34.90 20.90 -24.98
C SER A 944 36.29 20.48 -25.45
N GLY A 945 36.65 19.21 -25.23
CA GLY A 945 37.90 18.64 -25.71
C GLY A 945 37.92 18.38 -27.21
N THR A 946 39.12 18.15 -27.75
CA THR A 946 39.31 17.64 -29.12
C THR A 946 39.13 16.13 -29.21
N ASP A 947 39.17 15.44 -28.06
CA ASP A 947 38.98 14.02 -27.88
C ASP A 947 37.49 13.66 -27.71
N TYR A 948 36.80 14.33 -26.78
CA TYR A 948 35.35 14.19 -26.56
C TYR A 948 34.78 15.44 -25.88
N LYS A 949 33.46 15.47 -25.72
CA LYS A 949 32.75 16.53 -25.00
C LYS A 949 31.96 15.96 -23.84
N ALA A 950 31.87 16.71 -22.75
CA ALA A 950 31.10 16.31 -21.58
C ALA A 950 30.39 17.50 -20.93
N ILE A 951 29.21 17.25 -20.39
CA ILE A 951 28.51 18.14 -19.46
C ILE A 951 28.15 17.33 -18.22
N THR A 952 28.56 17.81 -17.06
CA THR A 952 28.30 17.15 -15.78
C THR A 952 27.61 18.13 -14.84
N MET A 953 26.42 17.76 -14.35
CA MET A 953 25.56 18.60 -13.51
C MET A 953 25.51 18.05 -12.09
N GLY A 954 25.68 18.93 -11.09
CA GLY A 954 25.55 18.61 -9.65
C GLY A 954 24.10 18.60 -9.17
N PHE A 955 23.14 18.64 -10.08
CA PHE A 955 21.72 18.50 -9.83
C PHE A 955 21.06 17.73 -11.00
N PRO A 956 19.94 17.04 -10.76
CA PRO A 956 19.23 16.30 -11.81
C PRO A 956 18.53 17.24 -12.80
N LEU A 957 18.62 16.97 -14.10
CA LEU A 957 17.98 17.80 -15.14
C LEU A 957 16.45 17.72 -15.08
N GLU A 958 15.92 16.55 -14.76
CA GLU A 958 14.49 16.30 -14.58
C GLU A 958 13.88 17.09 -13.41
N CYS A 959 14.69 17.53 -12.44
CA CYS A 959 14.25 18.38 -11.34
C CYS A 959 13.97 19.84 -11.75
N ILE A 960 14.23 20.26 -12.98
CA ILE A 960 13.90 21.63 -13.44
C ILE A 960 12.38 21.78 -13.51
N LYS A 961 11.83 22.75 -12.75
CA LYS A 961 10.39 22.94 -12.55
C LYS A 961 9.63 23.35 -13.81
N ASP A 962 10.24 24.22 -14.60
CA ASP A 962 9.63 24.81 -15.80
C ASP A 962 10.00 23.96 -17.02
N GLU A 963 9.03 23.22 -17.56
CA GLU A 963 9.22 22.37 -18.73
C GLU A 963 9.75 23.12 -19.96
N PRO A 964 9.15 24.25 -20.40
CA PRO A 964 9.71 25.05 -21.49
C PRO A 964 11.18 25.44 -21.28
N LYS A 965 11.58 25.85 -20.07
CA LYS A 965 12.98 26.16 -19.75
C LYS A 965 13.85 24.91 -19.78
N ARG A 966 13.41 23.78 -19.21
CA ARG A 966 14.12 22.48 -19.29
C ARG A 966 14.40 22.09 -20.74
N ASN A 967 13.39 22.21 -21.61
CA ASN A 967 13.50 21.91 -23.04
C ASN A 967 14.50 22.85 -23.74
N ASN A 968 14.47 24.17 -23.42
CA ASN A 968 15.44 25.13 -23.94
C ASN A 968 16.88 24.81 -23.52
N ILE A 969 17.07 24.46 -22.24
CA ILE A 969 18.37 24.07 -21.69
C ILE A 969 18.87 22.83 -22.41
N MET A 970 18.06 21.76 -22.49
CA MET A 970 18.42 20.52 -23.20
C MET A 970 18.87 20.78 -24.63
N ARG A 971 18.16 21.64 -25.39
CA ARG A 971 18.59 22.03 -26.75
C ARG A 971 19.96 22.69 -26.78
N GLY A 972 20.26 23.56 -25.81
CA GLY A 972 21.59 24.17 -25.64
C GLY A 972 22.68 23.14 -25.30
N LEU A 973 22.38 22.19 -24.41
CA LEU A 973 23.31 21.10 -24.07
C LEU A 973 23.61 20.22 -25.28
N LEU A 974 22.58 19.82 -26.02
CA LEU A 974 22.73 19.05 -27.27
C LEU A 974 23.54 19.81 -28.31
N GLN A 975 23.32 21.12 -28.45
CA GLN A 975 24.10 21.94 -29.36
C GLN A 975 25.59 21.92 -29.01
N PHE A 976 25.92 22.11 -27.73
CA PHE A 976 27.30 22.08 -27.25
C PHE A 976 27.96 20.71 -27.48
N LEU A 977 27.26 19.62 -27.10
CA LEU A 977 27.78 18.25 -27.10
C LEU A 977 27.88 17.66 -28.51
N LEU A 978 26.92 17.94 -29.39
CA LEU A 978 26.77 17.21 -30.65
C LEU A 978 27.13 18.01 -31.90
N GLN A 979 27.17 19.34 -31.87
CA GLN A 979 27.68 20.10 -33.02
C GLN A 979 29.20 20.15 -33.01
N SER A 980 29.81 19.77 -34.13
CA SER A 980 31.20 20.09 -34.46
C SER A 980 31.30 21.58 -34.81
N GLN A 981 32.42 22.23 -34.44
CA GLN A 981 32.75 23.55 -34.97
C GLN A 981 32.93 23.51 -36.47
#